data_AF-A0AAD7NYU9-F1
#
_entry.id   AF-A0AAD7NYU9-F1
#
_cell.length_a   1.000
_cell.length_b   1.000
_cell.length_c   1.000
_cell.angle_alpha   90.00
_cell.angle_beta   90.00
_cell.angle_gamma   90.00
#
_symmetry.space_group_name_H-M   'P 1'
#
loop_
_entity.id
_entity.type
_entity.pdbx_description
1 polymer ?
#
loop_
_entity_poly.entity_id
_entity_poly.type
_entity_poly.pdbx_seq_one_letter_code
_entity_poly.pdbx_strand_id
1 'polypeptide(L)'
;MDNLPDEVLQLVFYDLNDPTALTRVNRRFYTFSQDPYVRAHYFLARYGHLQALYFALARGKLLTPRVIDILLASGAHLSRYLCQVAFHHFFYSQSHFIKPSMPWARHVPLATFSYFLGVAAEKYGNIPRGKGEDDGALFSTFIKEAKHPAESKRVGWETIREIFENYNFIPFCPRDPLMAQFPLALAIEPRLLPYAVANGFQMDAKYRDFVFRKMFERTAAPVTAHANEIVTNVRELCRLDPVMYVTRTVAAEVCLEAKSNEAAYRALKQLDRAGDLPFALPELVQDVIKLFLRARAITTAATAQILTHLYTDFLAPPVASAPSSTSSLSSSLSSLSSSSSSACTHVDPTVRRVMLLTVFAAELPLATTAIAGRLAPLRLGPFTVVDAAEVLLSAFVEKPGPVLEYLRREGVSCVGVDAYPSATSGSGSSRGGRRVTGAEVRALAEEVAVRCLVREGKGRTLKRLCEVYPNVKTRIIQAVLGEHAQSVEEALSEGGPGWRHAKLARHMGGVVSCEGEDSDSDWEGEGYDEPDFVMDSPDEDEDEMMDGEDEDDDVGMWAVGAGVGVGQAGAGATRRDLGTIGLEPLSTMIRRDEMQGARGRRRYFPVYGTASTNSSKLPVDAQSVARWIKSEFGALSSVTATFLTHAILNGNNSVLIHYLDGTPTTPVPITLKHFRAMAALGISSADYYLYERIKQGAPFYATEDDYLAVVDSARFLLKKLDKGKGVDKGKGKTVDLGAGGNGSPRVKAEPVEARVGVKAEPVSLPRGKKRPRRSAASAVHSYAVPDSDDEAIVTAEDREDEFAEFRGGAGKEKGKGVEIVSALEEWVRALGELLKEEQRKYRETRKRVEKEKGEGEKVRVAKSDFLKSLTANLRSLRVLETEQRMFRRAGSGEAVDSDAEDDEYVLQKAPRAKKRRTTA
;
A
#
# COMPACT_ATOMS: atom_id res chain seq x y z
N MET A 1 -2.40 -0.75 -51.21
CA MET A 1 -0.95 -0.81 -50.92
C MET A 1 -0.12 -0.21 -52.04
N ASP A 2 -0.27 -0.67 -53.27
CA ASP A 2 0.67 -0.35 -54.38
C ASP A 2 0.71 1.13 -54.80
N ASN A 3 -0.28 1.93 -54.38
CA ASN A 3 -0.35 3.38 -54.61
C ASN A 3 0.16 4.23 -53.42
N LEU A 4 0.71 3.63 -52.35
CA LEU A 4 1.27 4.40 -51.23
C LEU A 4 2.53 5.18 -51.67
N PRO A 5 2.77 6.41 -51.20
CA PRO A 5 4.05 7.09 -51.38
C PRO A 5 5.19 6.33 -50.69
N ASP A 6 6.41 6.41 -51.23
CA ASP A 6 7.57 5.70 -50.66
C ASP A 6 7.95 6.24 -49.28
N GLU A 7 7.66 7.49 -48.97
CA GLU A 7 7.83 8.13 -47.66
C GLU A 7 6.91 7.49 -46.60
N VAL A 8 5.69 7.09 -46.98
CA VAL A 8 4.76 6.39 -46.07
C VAL A 8 5.23 4.95 -45.86
N LEU A 9 5.76 4.30 -46.90
CA LEU A 9 6.40 3.00 -46.76
C LEU A 9 7.66 3.07 -45.88
N GLN A 10 8.42 4.16 -45.97
CA GLN A 10 9.61 4.41 -45.16
C GLN A 10 9.28 4.44 -43.66
N LEU A 11 8.26 5.22 -43.27
CA LEU A 11 7.78 5.28 -41.88
C LEU A 11 7.32 3.90 -41.37
N VAL A 12 6.44 3.24 -42.13
CA VAL A 12 5.94 1.89 -41.79
C VAL A 12 7.08 0.87 -41.63
N PHE A 13 8.15 0.98 -42.44
CA PHE A 13 9.31 0.11 -42.31
C PHE A 13 10.14 0.36 -41.04
N TYR A 14 10.14 1.59 -40.49
CA TYR A 14 10.97 1.97 -39.34
C TYR A 14 10.30 1.65 -38.00
N ASP A 15 8.98 1.72 -37.94
CA ASP A 15 8.20 1.33 -36.76
C ASP A 15 8.23 -0.20 -36.53
N LEU A 16 8.45 -1.00 -37.57
CA LEU A 16 8.46 -2.47 -37.50
C LEU A 16 9.68 -3.05 -36.76
N ASN A 17 9.42 -3.97 -35.83
CA ASN A 17 10.43 -4.72 -35.09
C ASN A 17 11.31 -5.60 -36.01
N ASP A 18 10.71 -6.22 -37.03
CA ASP A 18 11.42 -6.90 -38.13
C ASP A 18 10.56 -6.81 -39.42
N PRO A 19 11.00 -6.06 -40.45
CA PRO A 19 10.22 -5.90 -41.68
C PRO A 19 10.24 -7.14 -42.59
N THR A 20 10.97 -8.22 -42.26
CA THR A 20 11.12 -9.40 -43.11
C THR A 20 9.77 -9.99 -43.55
N ALA A 21 8.77 -10.04 -42.68
CA ALA A 21 7.43 -10.51 -43.03
C ALA A 21 6.80 -9.63 -44.12
N LEU A 22 6.78 -8.30 -43.94
CA LEU A 22 6.23 -7.35 -44.90
C LEU A 22 6.93 -7.44 -46.28
N THR A 23 8.25 -7.62 -46.30
CA THR A 23 9.01 -7.76 -47.56
C THR A 23 8.63 -9.01 -48.37
N ARG A 24 8.08 -10.06 -47.75
CA ARG A 24 7.64 -11.28 -48.44
C ARG A 24 6.25 -11.15 -49.07
N VAL A 25 5.41 -10.22 -48.58
CA VAL A 25 4.02 -10.06 -49.03
C VAL A 25 3.90 -9.38 -50.39
N ASN A 26 4.81 -8.45 -50.74
CA ASN A 26 4.72 -7.69 -51.99
C ASN A 26 6.11 -7.41 -52.61
N ARG A 27 6.23 -7.60 -53.93
CA ARG A 27 7.46 -7.31 -54.71
C ARG A 27 7.93 -5.85 -54.59
N ARG A 28 7.01 -4.89 -54.46
CA ARG A 28 7.36 -3.48 -54.20
C ARG A 28 8.05 -3.33 -52.84
N PHE A 29 7.51 -3.94 -51.78
CA PHE A 29 8.12 -3.93 -50.44
C PHE A 29 9.46 -4.68 -50.39
N TYR A 30 9.57 -5.80 -51.12
CA TYR A 30 10.87 -6.47 -51.31
C TYR A 30 11.90 -5.55 -51.98
N THR A 31 11.53 -4.88 -53.07
CA THR A 31 12.41 -3.99 -53.84
C THR A 31 12.82 -2.76 -53.02
N PHE A 32 11.86 -2.12 -52.35
CA PHE A 32 12.08 -1.01 -51.42
C PHE A 32 13.07 -1.39 -50.31
N SER A 33 12.94 -2.59 -49.74
CA SER A 33 13.90 -3.12 -48.75
C SER A 33 15.28 -3.53 -49.30
N GLN A 34 15.50 -3.44 -50.63
CA GLN A 34 16.84 -3.60 -51.21
C GLN A 34 17.62 -2.27 -51.24
N ASP A 35 16.96 -1.11 -51.11
CA ASP A 35 17.64 0.19 -51.14
C ASP A 35 18.62 0.34 -49.95
N PRO A 36 19.91 0.58 -50.20
CA PRO A 36 20.89 0.90 -49.16
C PRO A 36 20.50 2.07 -48.25
N TYR A 37 19.77 3.07 -48.77
CA TYR A 37 19.32 4.23 -47.98
C TYR A 37 18.23 3.84 -46.99
N VAL A 38 17.18 3.16 -47.47
CA VAL A 38 16.10 2.63 -46.61
C VAL A 38 16.67 1.72 -45.52
N ARG A 39 17.66 0.86 -45.85
CA ARG A 39 18.36 -0.01 -44.88
C ARG A 39 19.16 0.76 -43.84
N ALA A 40 19.97 1.73 -44.25
CA ALA A 40 20.79 2.50 -43.32
C ALA A 40 19.91 3.30 -42.34
N HIS A 41 18.89 3.98 -42.87
CA HIS A 41 17.97 4.76 -42.05
C HIS A 41 17.02 3.89 -41.19
N TYR A 42 16.72 2.65 -41.58
CA TYR A 42 16.06 1.67 -40.69
C TYR A 42 16.87 1.44 -39.41
N PHE A 43 18.18 1.14 -39.51
CA PHE A 43 19.00 0.94 -38.31
C PHE A 43 19.15 2.21 -37.46
N LEU A 44 19.23 3.38 -38.10
CA LEU A 44 19.32 4.68 -37.41
C LEU A 44 18.03 5.05 -36.67
N ALA A 45 16.87 4.90 -37.32
CA ALA A 45 15.57 5.19 -36.69
C ALA A 45 15.26 4.18 -35.57
N ARG A 46 15.56 2.90 -35.79
CA ARG A 46 15.18 1.81 -34.88
C ARG A 46 16.09 1.67 -33.64
N TYR A 47 17.37 1.98 -33.76
CA TYR A 47 18.37 1.75 -32.71
C TYR A 47 19.19 3.00 -32.33
N GLY A 48 18.97 4.13 -33.00
CA GLY A 48 19.71 5.37 -32.81
C GLY A 48 21.14 5.31 -33.37
N HIS A 49 21.72 6.48 -33.58
CA HIS A 49 23.08 6.68 -34.11
C HIS A 49 24.14 5.81 -33.42
N LEU A 50 24.07 5.67 -32.09
CA LEU A 50 25.04 4.93 -31.29
C LEU A 50 25.07 3.42 -31.58
N GLN A 51 23.90 2.80 -31.78
CA GLN A 51 23.79 1.32 -31.85
C GLN A 51 23.51 0.82 -33.29
N ALA A 52 23.18 1.70 -34.23
CA ALA A 52 22.85 1.34 -35.62
C ALA A 52 23.88 0.43 -36.28
N LEU A 53 25.18 0.74 -36.17
CA LEU A 53 26.25 -0.09 -36.74
C LEU A 53 26.40 -1.46 -36.04
N TYR A 54 26.17 -1.54 -34.73
CA TYR A 54 26.16 -2.82 -34.01
C TYR A 54 25.04 -3.75 -34.52
N PHE A 55 23.82 -3.24 -34.70
CA PHE A 55 22.72 -4.03 -35.24
C PHE A 55 22.82 -4.29 -36.75
N ALA A 56 23.45 -3.39 -37.52
CA ALA A 56 23.75 -3.64 -38.93
C ALA A 56 24.78 -4.77 -39.11
N LEU A 57 25.79 -4.86 -38.24
CA LEU A 57 26.72 -6.00 -38.17
C LEU A 57 26.03 -7.30 -37.73
N ALA A 58 24.93 -7.23 -36.95
CA ALA A 58 24.10 -8.40 -36.62
C ALA A 58 23.31 -8.93 -37.83
N ARG A 59 22.88 -8.04 -38.72
CA ARG A 59 22.15 -8.41 -39.95
C ARG A 59 23.09 -8.40 -41.17
N GLY A 60 24.27 -9.02 -41.05
CA GLY A 60 25.37 -8.91 -42.03
C GLY A 60 25.03 -9.22 -43.50
N LYS A 61 23.97 -9.99 -43.81
CA LYS A 61 23.45 -10.20 -45.17
C LYS A 61 22.81 -8.95 -45.79
N LEU A 62 22.32 -8.02 -44.98
CA LEU A 62 21.76 -6.73 -45.42
C LEU A 62 22.83 -5.66 -45.61
N LEU A 63 24.00 -5.83 -44.99
CA LEU A 63 25.11 -4.89 -44.99
C LEU A 63 25.89 -4.97 -46.31
N THR A 64 26.04 -3.82 -46.95
CA THR A 64 26.87 -3.63 -48.15
C THR A 64 27.80 -2.42 -47.92
N PRO A 65 28.87 -2.24 -48.71
CA PRO A 65 29.68 -1.02 -48.67
C PRO A 65 28.82 0.25 -48.68
N ARG A 66 27.82 0.32 -49.55
CA ARG A 66 26.94 1.49 -49.66
C ARG A 66 26.03 1.70 -48.43
N VAL A 67 25.63 0.64 -47.73
CA VAL A 67 24.92 0.78 -46.44
C VAL A 67 25.87 1.32 -45.36
N ILE A 68 27.13 0.90 -45.35
CA ILE A 68 28.16 1.44 -44.43
C ILE A 68 28.38 2.92 -44.69
N ASP A 69 28.56 3.32 -45.96
CA ASP A 69 28.73 4.73 -46.35
C ASP A 69 27.57 5.60 -45.85
N ILE A 70 26.32 5.17 -46.10
CA ILE A 70 25.13 5.95 -45.74
C ILE A 70 24.93 5.96 -44.22
N LEU A 71 25.20 4.85 -43.52
CA LEU A 71 25.20 4.84 -42.06
C LEU A 71 26.17 5.88 -41.49
N LEU A 72 27.42 5.90 -41.96
CA LEU A 72 28.45 6.83 -41.48
C LEU A 72 28.17 8.29 -41.86
N ALA A 73 27.73 8.53 -43.10
CA ALA A 73 27.36 9.87 -43.57
C ALA A 73 26.13 10.43 -42.85
N SER A 74 25.18 9.56 -42.47
CA SER A 74 24.03 9.89 -41.62
C SER A 74 24.32 9.76 -40.12
N GLY A 75 25.61 9.80 -39.71
CA GLY A 75 26.02 9.97 -38.32
C GLY A 75 26.02 8.71 -37.44
N ALA A 76 25.98 7.50 -37.99
CA ALA A 76 26.11 6.27 -37.21
C ALA A 76 27.48 6.19 -36.52
N HIS A 77 27.48 5.80 -35.23
CA HIS A 77 28.69 5.85 -34.41
C HIS A 77 29.65 4.69 -34.72
N LEU A 78 30.85 5.05 -35.15
CA LEU A 78 31.96 4.12 -35.39
C LEU A 78 33.09 4.44 -34.42
N SER A 79 33.27 3.64 -33.37
CA SER A 79 34.42 3.73 -32.45
C SER A 79 35.52 2.73 -32.84
N ARG A 80 36.79 3.02 -32.50
CA ARG A 80 37.88 2.04 -32.67
C ARG A 80 37.61 0.75 -31.91
N TYR A 81 37.02 0.87 -30.72
CA TYR A 81 36.56 -0.24 -29.89
C TYR A 81 35.55 -1.16 -30.61
N LEU A 82 34.53 -0.61 -31.27
CA LEU A 82 33.59 -1.39 -32.08
C LEU A 82 34.32 -2.17 -33.18
N CYS A 83 35.30 -1.54 -33.85
CA CYS A 83 36.11 -2.19 -34.88
C CYS A 83 37.00 -3.30 -34.30
N GLN A 84 37.59 -3.12 -33.13
CA GLN A 84 38.37 -4.15 -32.42
C GLN A 84 37.50 -5.36 -32.07
N VAL A 85 36.35 -5.14 -31.43
CA VAL A 85 35.45 -6.25 -31.04
C VAL A 85 34.86 -6.95 -32.28
N ALA A 86 34.51 -6.21 -33.33
CA ALA A 86 34.06 -6.78 -34.61
C ALA A 86 35.16 -7.61 -35.29
N PHE A 87 36.40 -7.11 -35.35
CA PHE A 87 37.56 -7.83 -35.88
C PHE A 87 37.78 -9.13 -35.09
N HIS A 88 37.80 -9.04 -33.76
CA HIS A 88 38.03 -10.18 -32.89
C HIS A 88 36.96 -11.26 -33.07
N HIS A 89 35.69 -10.87 -33.11
CA HIS A 89 34.57 -11.78 -33.34
C HIS A 89 34.62 -12.42 -34.73
N PHE A 90 34.89 -11.66 -35.79
CA PHE A 90 34.94 -12.14 -37.17
C PHE A 90 36.00 -13.24 -37.37
N PHE A 91 37.23 -13.00 -36.93
CA PHE A 91 38.35 -13.93 -37.11
C PHE A 91 38.46 -15.03 -36.03
N TYR A 92 37.34 -15.43 -35.44
CA TYR A 92 37.24 -16.53 -34.46
C TYR A 92 38.09 -16.40 -33.18
N SER A 93 38.66 -15.23 -32.92
CA SER A 93 39.34 -14.94 -31.65
C SER A 93 38.34 -14.61 -30.53
N GLN A 94 38.81 -14.55 -29.29
CA GLN A 94 37.96 -14.34 -28.12
C GLN A 94 37.51 -12.88 -27.98
N SER A 95 36.31 -12.57 -28.48
CA SER A 95 35.55 -11.36 -28.13
C SER A 95 34.94 -11.51 -26.73
N HIS A 96 35.24 -10.57 -25.81
CA HIS A 96 35.04 -10.77 -24.36
C HIS A 96 33.60 -11.02 -23.87
N PHE A 97 32.57 -10.61 -24.63
CA PHE A 97 31.16 -10.69 -24.19
C PHE A 97 30.16 -11.20 -25.26
N ILE A 98 30.59 -11.37 -26.51
CA ILE A 98 29.71 -11.84 -27.59
C ILE A 98 29.90 -13.36 -27.72
N LYS A 99 28.87 -14.15 -27.34
CA LYS A 99 28.86 -15.63 -27.45
C LYS A 99 29.27 -16.00 -28.91
N PRO A 100 30.28 -16.86 -29.15
CA PRO A 100 30.74 -17.21 -30.51
C PRO A 100 29.68 -17.83 -31.45
N SER A 101 28.60 -18.37 -30.89
CA SER A 101 27.43 -18.86 -31.62
C SER A 101 26.50 -17.75 -32.12
N MET A 102 26.63 -16.51 -31.61
CA MET A 102 25.74 -15.40 -31.96
C MET A 102 25.93 -14.97 -33.42
N PRO A 103 24.84 -14.81 -34.20
CA PRO A 103 24.92 -14.27 -35.55
C PRO A 103 25.19 -12.75 -35.53
N TRP A 104 26.44 -12.39 -35.25
CA TRP A 104 26.98 -11.05 -35.37
C TRP A 104 27.98 -10.97 -36.55
N ALA A 105 29.03 -10.15 -36.45
CA ALA A 105 29.94 -9.79 -37.55
C ALA A 105 30.40 -10.94 -38.47
N ARG A 106 30.52 -12.19 -37.99
CA ARG A 106 30.81 -13.40 -38.78
C ARG A 106 29.87 -13.62 -39.99
N HIS A 107 28.67 -13.07 -39.96
CA HIS A 107 27.67 -13.18 -41.04
C HIS A 107 27.74 -12.04 -42.08
N VAL A 108 28.70 -11.12 -41.94
CA VAL A 108 29.01 -10.10 -42.95
C VAL A 108 29.87 -10.74 -44.05
N PRO A 109 29.56 -10.55 -45.35
CA PRO A 109 30.43 -11.03 -46.43
C PRO A 109 31.85 -10.47 -46.32
N LEU A 110 32.87 -11.30 -46.55
CA LEU A 110 34.28 -10.91 -46.38
C LEU A 110 34.68 -9.63 -47.15
N ALA A 111 34.12 -9.41 -48.35
CA ALA A 111 34.34 -8.17 -49.09
C ALA A 111 33.78 -6.93 -48.36
N THR A 112 32.54 -7.01 -47.85
CA THR A 112 31.92 -5.97 -47.03
C THR A 112 32.68 -5.76 -45.72
N PHE A 113 33.17 -6.82 -45.09
CA PHE A 113 33.91 -6.72 -43.83
C PHE A 113 35.31 -6.11 -44.01
N SER A 114 36.02 -6.49 -45.07
CA SER A 114 37.27 -5.84 -45.47
C SER A 114 37.07 -4.35 -45.81
N TYR A 115 35.94 -3.99 -46.43
CA TYR A 115 35.58 -2.58 -46.66
C TYR A 115 35.35 -1.82 -45.34
N PHE A 116 34.57 -2.39 -44.41
CA PHE A 116 34.37 -1.84 -43.07
C PHE A 116 35.70 -1.62 -42.32
N LEU A 117 36.63 -2.58 -42.37
CA LEU A 117 37.95 -2.44 -41.78
C LEU A 117 38.82 -1.41 -42.51
N GLY A 118 38.65 -1.25 -43.84
CA GLY A 118 39.31 -0.23 -44.64
C GLY A 118 38.90 1.18 -44.20
N VAL A 119 37.60 1.47 -44.13
CA VAL A 119 37.06 2.75 -43.65
C VAL A 119 37.48 3.03 -42.19
N ALA A 120 37.51 2.00 -41.34
CA ALA A 120 38.00 2.13 -39.97
C ALA A 120 39.51 2.45 -39.89
N ALA A 121 40.33 1.86 -40.77
CA ALA A 121 41.76 2.11 -40.84
C ALA A 121 42.10 3.47 -41.50
N GLU A 122 41.26 3.95 -42.42
CA GLU A 122 41.34 5.32 -42.94
C GLU A 122 41.04 6.34 -41.84
N LYS A 123 40.02 6.10 -41.01
CA LYS A 123 39.66 7.00 -39.89
C LYS A 123 40.65 6.96 -38.71
N TYR A 124 41.19 5.79 -38.36
CA TYR A 124 41.96 5.59 -37.12
C TYR A 124 43.41 5.12 -37.30
N GLY A 125 43.88 4.93 -38.53
CA GLY A 125 45.20 4.40 -38.82
C GLY A 125 45.37 2.95 -38.36
N ASN A 126 46.40 2.68 -37.57
CA ASN A 126 46.67 1.34 -37.07
C ASN A 126 45.75 0.97 -35.90
N ILE A 127 44.77 0.09 -36.15
CA ILE A 127 43.89 -0.48 -35.12
C ILE A 127 44.62 -1.63 -34.40
N PRO A 128 44.86 -1.56 -33.07
CA PRO A 128 45.48 -2.65 -32.30
C PRO A 128 44.66 -3.94 -32.37
N ARG A 129 45.37 -5.09 -32.36
CA ARG A 129 44.76 -6.43 -32.55
C ARG A 129 45.21 -7.46 -31.51
N GLY A 130 46.03 -7.07 -30.53
CA GLY A 130 46.46 -7.95 -29.47
C GLY A 130 45.34 -8.22 -28.46
N LYS A 131 45.34 -9.43 -27.88
CA LYS A 131 44.30 -9.86 -26.95
C LYS A 131 44.41 -9.06 -25.63
N GLY A 132 43.43 -8.22 -25.34
CA GLY A 132 43.43 -7.34 -24.17
C GLY A 132 44.19 -6.03 -24.37
N GLU A 133 44.61 -5.73 -25.61
CA GLU A 133 45.07 -4.40 -26.05
C GLU A 133 43.90 -3.56 -26.63
N ASP A 134 42.67 -4.07 -26.51
CA ASP A 134 41.46 -3.36 -26.94
C ASP A 134 41.10 -2.22 -25.99
N ASP A 135 40.47 -1.18 -26.53
CA ASP A 135 40.16 0.06 -25.80
C ASP A 135 39.21 -0.21 -24.60
N GLY A 136 38.37 -1.25 -24.70
CA GLY A 136 37.50 -1.69 -23.62
C GLY A 136 38.24 -2.39 -22.48
N ALA A 137 39.31 -3.12 -22.76
CA ALA A 137 40.23 -3.67 -21.76
C ALA A 137 41.06 -2.57 -21.08
N LEU A 138 41.51 -1.55 -21.81
CA LEU A 138 42.16 -0.35 -21.25
C LEU A 138 41.22 0.41 -20.31
N PHE A 139 40.00 0.71 -20.77
CA PHE A 139 38.96 1.39 -19.97
C PHE A 139 38.54 0.58 -18.74
N SER A 140 38.35 -0.74 -18.90
CA SER A 140 38.12 -1.67 -17.77
C SER A 140 39.23 -1.61 -16.72
N THR A 141 40.47 -1.47 -17.16
CA THR A 141 41.65 -1.45 -16.28
C THR A 141 41.72 -0.13 -15.53
N PHE A 142 41.51 1.00 -16.21
CA PHE A 142 41.38 2.33 -15.57
C PHE A 142 40.30 2.36 -14.47
N ILE A 143 39.10 1.82 -14.71
CA ILE A 143 38.02 1.77 -13.71
C ILE A 143 38.42 0.90 -12.50
N LYS A 144 39.09 -0.23 -12.71
CA LYS A 144 39.55 -1.12 -11.63
C LYS A 144 40.67 -0.49 -10.81
N GLU A 145 41.64 0.13 -11.49
CA GLU A 145 42.81 0.78 -10.89
C GLU A 145 42.50 2.17 -10.32
N ALA A 146 41.30 2.72 -10.55
CA ALA A 146 40.87 4.03 -10.06
C ALA A 146 41.15 4.26 -8.57
N LYS A 147 40.96 3.21 -7.75
CA LYS A 147 41.15 3.21 -6.28
C LYS A 147 42.60 3.08 -5.82
N HIS A 148 43.55 2.93 -6.74
CA HIS A 148 44.98 2.85 -6.43
C HIS A 148 45.65 4.24 -6.48
N PRO A 149 46.76 4.46 -5.75
CA PRO A 149 47.59 5.66 -5.91
C PRO A 149 47.99 5.89 -7.38
N ALA A 150 48.14 7.15 -7.79
CA ALA A 150 48.43 7.50 -9.19
C ALA A 150 49.69 6.80 -9.74
N GLU A 151 50.73 6.66 -8.91
CA GLU A 151 52.00 5.99 -9.21
C GLU A 151 51.87 4.50 -9.56
N SER A 152 50.76 3.85 -9.19
CA SER A 152 50.52 2.42 -9.41
C SER A 152 49.41 2.11 -10.42
N LYS A 153 48.86 3.13 -11.09
CA LYS A 153 47.94 2.96 -12.22
C LYS A 153 48.74 2.66 -13.50
N ARG A 154 48.42 1.56 -14.18
CA ARG A 154 49.01 1.18 -15.48
C ARG A 154 48.44 2.02 -16.61
N VAL A 155 47.16 2.38 -16.51
CA VAL A 155 46.47 3.19 -17.51
C VAL A 155 46.29 4.60 -16.99
N GLY A 156 47.03 5.55 -17.58
CA GLY A 156 47.01 6.96 -17.22
C GLY A 156 45.78 7.71 -17.75
N TRP A 157 45.50 8.88 -17.16
CA TRP A 157 44.41 9.75 -17.59
C TRP A 157 44.50 10.12 -19.08
N GLU A 158 45.66 10.55 -19.56
CA GLU A 158 45.81 10.97 -20.97
C GLU A 158 45.57 9.81 -21.96
N THR A 159 45.87 8.56 -21.60
CA THR A 159 45.55 7.37 -22.44
C THR A 159 44.03 7.14 -22.55
N ILE A 160 43.29 7.35 -21.46
CA ILE A 160 41.81 7.26 -21.52
C ILE A 160 41.23 8.44 -22.27
N ARG A 161 41.76 9.65 -22.04
CA ARG A 161 41.39 10.84 -22.81
C ARG A 161 41.59 10.60 -24.32
N GLU A 162 42.73 10.02 -24.72
CA GLU A 162 43.05 9.71 -26.11
C GLU A 162 42.03 8.75 -26.77
N ILE A 163 41.61 7.67 -26.08
CA ILE A 163 40.60 6.76 -26.65
C ILE A 163 39.23 7.42 -26.82
N PHE A 164 38.85 8.34 -25.92
CA PHE A 164 37.62 9.11 -26.07
C PHE A 164 37.73 10.19 -27.17
N GLU A 165 38.80 10.97 -27.21
CA GLU A 165 38.98 12.16 -28.06
C GLU A 165 39.39 11.82 -29.50
N ASN A 166 40.30 10.86 -29.71
CA ASN A 166 40.83 10.51 -31.03
C ASN A 166 40.17 9.25 -31.64
N TYR A 167 39.66 8.35 -30.81
CA TYR A 167 39.19 7.01 -31.23
C TYR A 167 37.69 6.77 -31.00
N ASN A 168 36.98 7.86 -30.67
CA ASN A 168 35.53 7.94 -30.42
C ASN A 168 35.01 6.88 -29.44
N PHE A 169 35.76 6.57 -28.38
CA PHE A 169 35.40 5.52 -27.44
C PHE A 169 34.07 5.77 -26.72
N ILE A 170 33.20 4.77 -26.82
CA ILE A 170 31.95 4.60 -26.07
C ILE A 170 31.52 3.11 -26.19
N PRO A 171 30.91 2.50 -25.16
CA PRO A 171 30.28 1.19 -25.28
C PRO A 171 29.07 1.24 -26.23
N PHE A 172 28.93 0.25 -27.11
CA PHE A 172 28.12 0.39 -28.34
C PHE A 172 26.81 -0.41 -28.37
N CYS A 173 26.50 -1.21 -27.34
CA CYS A 173 25.21 -1.90 -27.23
C CYS A 173 24.82 -2.21 -25.78
N PRO A 174 23.55 -2.50 -25.46
CA PRO A 174 23.12 -2.78 -24.08
C PRO A 174 23.70 -4.08 -23.49
N ARG A 175 24.20 -4.99 -24.34
CA ARG A 175 24.86 -6.24 -23.93
C ARG A 175 26.37 -6.07 -23.65
N ASP A 176 26.90 -4.87 -23.86
CA ASP A 176 28.29 -4.54 -23.55
C ASP A 176 28.48 -4.44 -22.03
N PRO A 177 29.36 -5.23 -21.40
CA PRO A 177 29.60 -5.17 -19.95
C PRO A 177 30.13 -3.81 -19.48
N LEU A 178 30.60 -2.95 -20.41
CA LEU A 178 31.00 -1.59 -20.12
C LEU A 178 29.83 -0.62 -20.01
N MET A 179 28.64 -0.89 -20.57
CA MET A 179 27.46 -0.02 -20.38
C MET A 179 27.09 0.13 -18.89
N ALA A 180 27.23 -0.94 -18.09
CA ALA A 180 27.02 -0.91 -16.65
C ALA A 180 28.16 -0.21 -15.86
N GLN A 181 29.35 -0.08 -16.46
CA GLN A 181 30.56 0.46 -15.82
C GLN A 181 30.87 1.90 -16.27
N PHE A 182 30.36 2.35 -17.42
CA PHE A 182 30.59 3.68 -17.97
C PHE A 182 30.12 4.82 -17.05
N PRO A 183 28.95 4.73 -16.37
CA PRO A 183 28.56 5.74 -15.37
C PRO A 183 29.46 5.73 -14.13
N LEU A 184 30.07 4.59 -13.78
CA LEU A 184 31.05 4.52 -12.70
C LEU A 184 32.35 5.24 -13.10
N ALA A 185 32.76 5.22 -14.37
CA ALA A 185 33.88 6.03 -14.86
C ALA A 185 33.61 7.54 -14.73
N LEU A 186 32.38 8.01 -15.00
CA LEU A 186 31.97 9.40 -14.80
C LEU A 186 31.94 9.81 -13.31
N ALA A 187 31.69 8.85 -12.40
CA ALA A 187 31.78 9.07 -10.96
C ALA A 187 33.23 9.14 -10.45
N ILE A 188 34.15 8.43 -11.10
CA ILE A 188 35.59 8.43 -10.82
C ILE A 188 36.27 9.67 -11.39
N GLU A 189 35.93 10.03 -12.63
CA GLU A 189 36.62 11.05 -13.43
C GLU A 189 35.61 11.88 -14.22
N PRO A 190 35.08 12.97 -13.62
CA PRO A 190 34.10 13.87 -14.25
C PRO A 190 34.52 14.42 -15.62
N ARG A 191 35.83 14.60 -15.83
CA ARG A 191 36.38 15.21 -17.05
C ARG A 191 36.17 14.36 -18.31
N LEU A 192 35.69 13.12 -18.17
CA LEU A 192 35.22 12.29 -19.28
C LEU A 192 33.90 12.78 -19.90
N LEU A 193 33.05 13.49 -19.15
CA LEU A 193 31.67 13.78 -19.59
C LEU A 193 31.59 14.51 -20.95
N PRO A 194 32.38 15.57 -21.25
CA PRO A 194 32.30 16.26 -22.54
C PRO A 194 32.65 15.35 -23.71
N TYR A 195 33.68 14.49 -23.56
CA TYR A 195 34.08 13.55 -24.60
C TYR A 195 33.08 12.41 -24.76
N ALA A 196 32.47 11.94 -23.66
CA ALA A 196 31.37 10.99 -23.70
C ALA A 196 30.18 11.53 -24.50
N VAL A 197 29.76 12.77 -24.21
CA VAL A 197 28.66 13.44 -24.92
C VAL A 197 29.00 13.70 -26.39
N ALA A 198 30.24 14.11 -26.70
CA ALA A 198 30.73 14.22 -28.08
C ALA A 198 30.70 12.88 -28.84
N ASN A 199 30.88 11.76 -28.13
CA ASN A 199 30.73 10.39 -28.66
C ASN A 199 29.28 9.86 -28.61
N GLY A 200 28.29 10.73 -28.41
CA GLY A 200 26.87 10.36 -28.46
C GLY A 200 26.29 9.77 -27.17
N PHE A 201 27.00 9.85 -26.04
CA PHE A 201 26.41 9.51 -24.74
C PHE A 201 25.32 10.53 -24.36
N GLN A 202 24.15 10.04 -23.94
CA GLN A 202 23.06 10.86 -23.44
C GLN A 202 22.90 10.64 -21.94
N MET A 203 22.98 11.73 -21.17
CA MET A 203 22.79 11.70 -19.73
C MET A 203 21.30 11.84 -19.38
N ASP A 204 20.66 10.74 -18.98
CA ASP A 204 19.31 10.78 -18.41
C ASP A 204 19.34 10.96 -16.87
N ALA A 205 18.17 11.22 -16.28
CA ALA A 205 18.03 11.40 -14.83
C ALA A 205 18.39 10.15 -14.01
N LYS A 206 18.24 8.95 -14.56
CA LYS A 206 18.54 7.66 -13.91
C LYS A 206 20.05 7.44 -13.85
N TYR A 207 20.76 7.72 -14.94
CA TYR A 207 22.22 7.72 -15.03
C TYR A 207 22.84 8.81 -14.16
N ARG A 208 22.35 10.06 -14.23
CA ARG A 208 22.81 11.16 -13.36
C ARG A 208 22.76 10.78 -11.88
N ASP A 209 21.61 10.29 -11.42
CA ASP A 209 21.43 9.92 -10.02
C ASP A 209 22.26 8.66 -9.65
N PHE A 210 22.55 7.77 -10.59
CA PHE A 210 23.52 6.67 -10.38
C PHE A 210 24.97 7.18 -10.25
N VAL A 211 25.39 8.12 -11.10
CA VAL A 211 26.73 8.74 -11.04
C VAL A 211 26.96 9.37 -9.67
N PHE A 212 26.01 10.19 -9.19
CA PHE A 212 26.13 10.79 -7.86
C PHE A 212 26.10 9.77 -6.72
N ARG A 213 25.23 8.73 -6.77
CA ARG A 213 25.29 7.62 -5.79
C ARG A 213 26.67 6.96 -5.74
N LYS A 214 27.35 6.83 -6.89
CA LYS A 214 28.69 6.25 -6.97
C LYS A 214 29.80 7.19 -6.49
N MET A 215 29.65 8.51 -6.62
CA MET A 215 30.54 9.47 -5.96
C MET A 215 30.41 9.41 -4.44
N PHE A 216 29.17 9.39 -3.93
CA PHE A 216 28.92 9.34 -2.49
C PHE A 216 29.14 7.93 -1.88
N GLU A 217 29.45 6.89 -2.67
CA GLU A 217 29.69 5.53 -2.15
C GLU A 217 30.91 5.50 -1.19
N ARG A 218 30.77 4.73 -0.10
CA ARG A 218 31.80 4.66 0.94
C ARG A 218 33.10 4.02 0.44
N THR A 219 34.19 4.79 0.47
CA THR A 219 35.55 4.30 0.22
C THR A 219 36.29 3.92 1.52
N ALA A 220 37.53 3.45 1.38
CA ALA A 220 38.45 3.22 2.49
C ALA A 220 39.40 4.41 2.76
N ALA A 221 39.22 5.54 2.05
CA ALA A 221 40.06 6.72 2.18
C ALA A 221 39.77 7.51 3.47
N PRO A 222 40.70 8.36 3.95
CA PRO A 222 40.47 9.22 5.10
C PRO A 222 39.25 10.12 4.91
N VAL A 223 38.40 10.22 5.93
CA VAL A 223 37.08 10.87 5.87
C VAL A 223 37.12 12.31 5.32
N THR A 224 38.17 13.08 5.65
CA THR A 224 38.37 14.45 5.16
C THR A 224 38.83 14.50 3.70
N ALA A 225 39.69 13.56 3.28
CA ALA A 225 40.16 13.48 1.90
C ALA A 225 39.00 13.08 0.96
N HIS A 226 38.28 11.99 1.28
CA HIS A 226 37.13 11.52 0.50
C HIS A 226 36.01 12.57 0.43
N ALA A 227 35.75 13.30 1.53
CA ALA A 227 34.77 14.37 1.51
C ALA A 227 35.14 15.51 0.53
N ASN A 228 36.42 15.89 0.46
CA ASN A 228 36.90 16.93 -0.44
C ASN A 228 36.96 16.45 -1.91
N GLU A 229 37.29 15.18 -2.13
CA GLU A 229 37.23 14.50 -3.44
C GLU A 229 35.81 14.54 -4.01
N ILE A 230 34.81 14.12 -3.23
CA ILE A 230 33.39 14.21 -3.61
C ILE A 230 32.99 15.65 -3.97
N VAL A 231 33.32 16.64 -3.12
CA VAL A 231 32.96 18.05 -3.38
C VAL A 231 33.60 18.56 -4.68
N THR A 232 34.84 18.16 -4.96
CA THR A 232 35.55 18.52 -6.19
C THR A 232 34.88 17.88 -7.41
N ASN A 233 34.59 16.57 -7.33
CA ASN A 233 34.02 15.82 -8.45
C ASN A 233 32.57 16.23 -8.76
N VAL A 234 31.76 16.54 -7.74
CA VAL A 234 30.39 17.07 -7.92
C VAL A 234 30.45 18.44 -8.60
N ARG A 235 31.30 19.35 -8.12
CA ARG A 235 31.46 20.69 -8.74
C ARG A 235 31.94 20.61 -10.18
N GLU A 236 32.89 19.73 -10.48
CA GLU A 236 33.40 19.56 -11.84
C GLU A 236 32.29 19.03 -12.78
N LEU A 237 31.48 18.05 -12.36
CA LEU A 237 30.30 17.65 -13.15
C LEU A 237 29.32 18.82 -13.39
N CYS A 238 28.94 19.54 -12.34
CA CYS A 238 28.01 20.67 -12.45
C CYS A 238 28.56 21.82 -13.31
N ARG A 239 29.89 21.95 -13.41
CA ARG A 239 30.60 22.92 -14.27
C ARG A 239 30.67 22.46 -15.73
N LEU A 240 30.76 21.15 -15.97
CA LEU A 240 30.85 20.56 -17.31
C LEU A 240 29.47 20.42 -17.98
N ASP A 241 28.40 20.17 -17.22
CA ASP A 241 27.04 20.05 -17.73
C ASP A 241 26.00 20.59 -16.71
N PRO A 242 25.24 21.67 -17.03
CA PRO A 242 24.19 22.22 -16.16
C PRO A 242 22.99 21.30 -15.86
N VAL A 243 22.88 20.14 -16.52
CA VAL A 243 21.90 19.07 -16.23
C VAL A 243 22.41 18.16 -15.08
N MET A 244 23.71 18.16 -14.82
CA MET A 244 24.30 17.46 -13.67
C MET A 244 24.09 18.29 -12.39
N TYR A 245 23.28 17.75 -11.48
CA TYR A 245 23.12 18.25 -10.12
C TYR A 245 22.70 17.10 -9.19
N VAL A 246 23.08 17.19 -7.91
CA VAL A 246 22.64 16.22 -6.90
C VAL A 246 21.13 16.41 -6.66
N THR A 247 20.35 15.33 -6.77
CA THR A 247 18.89 15.34 -6.51
C THR A 247 18.57 15.28 -5.02
N ARG A 248 17.34 15.68 -4.66
CA ARG A 248 16.78 15.48 -3.32
C ARG A 248 16.76 14.00 -2.95
N THR A 249 16.56 13.10 -3.91
CA THR A 249 16.59 11.65 -3.73
C THR A 249 17.98 11.16 -3.30
N VAL A 250 19.03 11.46 -4.07
CA VAL A 250 20.41 11.04 -3.71
C VAL A 250 20.89 11.72 -2.43
N ALA A 251 20.57 12.99 -2.22
CA ALA A 251 20.90 13.68 -0.98
C ALA A 251 20.14 13.12 0.24
N ALA A 252 18.90 12.64 0.09
CA ALA A 252 18.16 11.94 1.13
C ALA A 252 18.80 10.58 1.49
N GLU A 253 19.23 9.81 0.49
CA GLU A 253 19.99 8.58 0.69
C GLU A 253 21.28 8.84 1.49
N VAL A 254 22.06 9.86 1.10
CA VAL A 254 23.28 10.27 1.83
C VAL A 254 22.98 10.77 3.25
N CYS A 255 21.84 11.43 3.48
CA CYS A 255 21.39 11.80 4.82
C CYS A 255 21.07 10.56 5.68
N LEU A 256 20.48 9.51 5.10
CA LEU A 256 20.28 8.25 5.83
C LEU A 256 21.60 7.51 6.09
N GLU A 257 22.62 7.66 5.26
CA GLU A 257 23.97 7.16 5.54
C GLU A 257 24.80 8.03 6.52
N ALA A 258 24.25 9.10 7.11
CA ALA A 258 25.03 10.09 7.86
C ALA A 258 25.87 9.57 9.04
N LYS A 259 25.60 8.35 9.54
CA LYS A 259 26.43 7.65 10.55
C LYS A 259 27.30 6.51 9.98
N SER A 260 26.93 5.91 8.86
CA SER A 260 27.68 4.82 8.21
C SER A 260 28.72 5.34 7.21
N ASN A 261 28.56 6.57 6.73
CA ASN A 261 29.33 7.21 5.66
C ASN A 261 29.54 8.71 5.96
N GLU A 262 30.28 9.02 7.04
CA GLU A 262 30.54 10.40 7.51
C GLU A 262 31.21 11.28 6.43
N ALA A 263 31.95 10.67 5.50
CA ALA A 263 32.62 11.37 4.41
C ALA A 263 31.62 11.95 3.40
N ALA A 264 30.69 11.13 2.91
CA ALA A 264 29.62 11.56 2.01
C ALA A 264 28.73 12.63 2.66
N TYR A 265 28.38 12.45 3.94
CA TYR A 265 27.59 13.42 4.67
C TYR A 265 28.33 14.73 4.97
N ARG A 266 29.65 14.68 5.22
CA ARG A 266 30.50 15.89 5.29
C ARG A 266 30.59 16.60 3.95
N ALA A 267 30.70 15.87 2.84
CA ALA A 267 30.69 16.45 1.49
C ALA A 267 29.36 17.16 1.18
N LEU A 268 28.23 16.50 1.45
CA LEU A 268 26.90 17.08 1.25
C LEU A 268 26.72 18.39 2.06
N LYS A 269 27.20 18.42 3.31
CA LYS A 269 27.23 19.65 4.13
C LYS A 269 28.23 20.72 3.67
N GLN A 270 29.23 20.40 2.86
CA GLN A 270 30.08 21.41 2.22
C GLN A 270 29.41 22.02 0.98
N LEU A 271 28.73 21.19 0.17
CA LEU A 271 27.98 21.62 -1.03
C LEU A 271 26.83 22.57 -0.66
N ASP A 272 26.04 22.21 0.36
CA ASP A 272 24.94 23.05 0.90
C ASP A 272 25.44 24.44 1.32
N ARG A 273 26.50 24.50 2.15
CA ARG A 273 27.10 25.75 2.64
C ARG A 273 27.71 26.65 1.56
N ALA A 274 28.02 26.09 0.40
CA ALA A 274 28.57 26.81 -0.74
C ALA A 274 27.50 27.23 -1.76
N GLY A 275 26.25 26.76 -1.62
CA GLY A 275 25.19 26.99 -2.60
C GLY A 275 25.29 26.09 -3.84
N ASP A 276 26.07 25.00 -3.79
CA ASP A 276 26.22 24.05 -4.90
C ASP A 276 24.99 23.12 -5.08
N LEU A 277 24.05 23.10 -4.11
CA LEU A 277 22.83 22.30 -4.15
C LEU A 277 21.64 23.09 -4.71
N PRO A 278 20.78 22.49 -5.56
CA PRO A 278 19.59 23.16 -6.11
C PRO A 278 18.39 23.23 -5.15
N PHE A 279 18.62 23.00 -3.84
CA PHE A 279 17.65 23.05 -2.75
C PHE A 279 18.37 23.27 -1.41
N ALA A 280 17.67 23.77 -0.40
CA ALA A 280 18.22 23.90 0.95
C ALA A 280 18.26 22.53 1.66
N LEU A 281 19.42 22.12 2.18
CA LEU A 281 19.56 20.85 2.92
C LEU A 281 18.71 20.77 4.21
N PRO A 282 18.45 21.86 4.97
CA PRO A 282 17.52 21.82 6.10
C PRO A 282 16.09 21.44 5.71
N GLU A 283 15.57 21.95 4.58
CA GLU A 283 14.23 21.61 4.08
C GLU A 283 14.15 20.14 3.65
N LEU A 284 15.20 19.67 2.95
CA LEU A 284 15.34 18.26 2.61
C LEU A 284 15.32 17.38 3.86
N VAL A 285 16.06 17.75 4.91
CA VAL A 285 16.12 16.99 6.17
C VAL A 285 14.78 17.02 6.93
N GLN A 286 14.08 18.15 6.93
CA GLN A 286 12.71 18.25 7.46
C GLN A 286 11.77 17.25 6.75
N ASP A 287 11.80 17.19 5.42
CA ASP A 287 10.94 16.27 4.66
C ASP A 287 11.38 14.80 4.79
N VAL A 288 12.69 14.49 4.82
CA VAL A 288 13.21 13.14 5.11
C VAL A 288 12.73 12.66 6.48
N ILE A 289 12.76 13.52 7.51
CA ILE A 289 12.27 13.16 8.85
C ILE A 289 10.75 12.91 8.81
N LYS A 290 9.95 13.74 8.12
CA LYS A 290 8.49 13.55 8.01
C LYS A 290 8.09 12.17 7.47
N LEU A 291 8.84 11.61 6.51
CA LEU A 291 8.55 10.28 5.94
C LEU A 291 8.50 9.16 6.99
N PHE A 292 9.30 9.26 8.06
CA PHE A 292 9.33 8.25 9.12
C PHE A 292 8.12 8.27 10.06
N LEU A 293 7.18 9.23 9.90
CA LEU A 293 5.90 9.22 10.61
C LEU A 293 5.11 7.92 10.38
N ARG A 294 5.18 7.36 9.17
CA ARG A 294 4.44 6.15 8.74
C ARG A 294 5.35 4.95 8.44
N ALA A 295 6.68 5.08 8.59
CA ALA A 295 7.63 4.01 8.29
C ALA A 295 8.09 3.28 9.55
N ARG A 296 7.88 1.96 9.61
CA ARG A 296 8.24 1.10 10.76
C ARG A 296 9.71 1.20 11.16
N ALA A 297 10.60 1.46 10.21
CA ALA A 297 12.02 1.65 10.43
C ALA A 297 12.36 2.62 11.58
N ILE A 298 11.46 3.54 11.96
CA ILE A 298 11.59 4.42 13.13
C ILE A 298 11.77 3.66 14.47
N THR A 299 11.34 2.39 14.58
CA THR A 299 11.55 1.59 15.80
C THR A 299 12.97 1.05 15.93
N THR A 300 13.77 1.03 14.84
CA THR A 300 15.14 0.52 14.91
C THR A 300 16.07 1.55 15.56
N ALA A 301 17.01 1.06 16.38
CA ALA A 301 17.98 1.91 17.06
C ALA A 301 18.98 2.60 16.11
N ALA A 302 19.11 2.12 14.86
CA ALA A 302 19.93 2.75 13.82
C ALA A 302 19.20 3.97 13.25
N THR A 303 17.99 3.79 12.71
CA THR A 303 17.16 4.88 12.16
C THR A 303 16.94 5.98 13.20
N ALA A 304 16.53 5.61 14.42
CA ALA A 304 16.30 6.57 15.51
C ALA A 304 17.53 7.44 15.80
N GLN A 305 18.74 6.86 15.73
CA GLN A 305 19.99 7.59 15.88
C GLN A 305 20.36 8.47 14.68
N ILE A 306 20.06 8.03 13.46
CA ILE A 306 20.30 8.79 12.23
C ILE A 306 19.38 10.02 12.19
N LEU A 307 18.07 9.84 12.44
CA LEU A 307 17.11 10.95 12.52
C LEU A 307 17.47 11.93 13.65
N THR A 308 17.95 11.43 14.79
CA THR A 308 18.48 12.27 15.89
C THR A 308 19.68 13.11 15.45
N HIS A 309 20.60 12.53 14.68
CA HIS A 309 21.79 13.22 14.16
C HIS A 309 21.40 14.29 13.13
N LEU A 310 20.56 13.95 12.14
CA LEU A 310 20.05 14.90 11.14
C LEU A 310 19.27 16.05 11.80
N TYR A 311 18.40 15.74 12.76
CA TYR A 311 17.65 16.76 13.49
C TYR A 311 18.61 17.69 14.28
N THR A 312 19.61 17.14 14.97
CA THR A 312 20.55 17.96 15.78
C THR A 312 21.52 18.79 14.95
N ASP A 313 21.84 18.39 13.71
CA ASP A 313 22.69 19.15 12.80
C ASP A 313 21.99 20.31 12.08
N PHE A 314 20.67 20.21 11.83
CA PHE A 314 19.94 21.18 10.97
C PHE A 314 18.70 21.84 11.59
N LEU A 315 17.96 21.16 12.48
CA LEU A 315 16.62 21.58 12.91
C LEU A 315 16.49 21.83 14.42
N ALA A 316 17.46 21.39 15.21
CA ALA A 316 17.51 21.67 16.65
C ALA A 316 17.81 23.14 16.91
N PRO A 317 17.15 23.78 17.91
CA PRO A 317 17.49 25.12 18.31
C PRO A 317 18.98 25.26 18.65
N PRO A 318 19.68 26.30 18.16
CA PRO A 318 21.09 26.50 18.43
C PRO A 318 21.33 26.56 19.94
N VAL A 319 22.53 26.18 20.38
CA VAL A 319 22.90 26.44 21.77
C VAL A 319 22.91 27.95 21.95
N ALA A 320 22.05 28.48 22.81
CA ALA A 320 22.34 29.75 23.45
C ALA A 320 23.60 29.53 24.28
N SER A 321 24.76 29.83 23.68
CA SER A 321 26.05 29.70 24.33
C SER A 321 26.01 30.51 25.62
N ALA A 322 26.39 29.87 26.73
CA ALA A 322 26.55 30.58 27.99
C ALA A 322 27.47 31.79 27.74
N PRO A 323 27.17 32.99 28.27
CA PRO A 323 27.85 34.22 27.89
C PRO A 323 29.31 34.18 28.33
N SER A 324 30.19 33.71 27.44
CA SER A 324 31.63 33.68 27.62
C SER A 324 32.14 35.12 27.60
N SER A 325 32.42 35.65 28.78
CA SER A 325 32.76 37.05 29.06
C SER A 325 34.18 37.42 28.63
N THR A 326 34.45 37.34 27.33
CA THR A 326 35.68 37.82 26.68
C THR A 326 35.30 38.74 25.52
N SER A 327 35.51 40.04 25.70
CA SER A 327 35.24 41.08 24.71
C SER A 327 36.34 41.17 23.65
N SER A 328 35.93 41.13 22.37
CA SER A 328 36.71 41.68 21.26
C SER A 328 35.78 42.12 20.13
N LEU A 329 36.07 43.25 19.51
CA LEU A 329 35.18 43.92 18.55
C LEU A 329 35.31 43.36 17.12
N SER A 330 34.17 43.09 16.47
CA SER A 330 34.07 43.06 15.01
C SER A 330 32.65 43.42 14.56
N SER A 331 32.39 44.73 14.46
CA SER A 331 31.06 45.29 14.20
C SER A 331 30.82 45.62 12.72
N SER A 332 30.22 44.70 11.96
CA SER A 332 29.60 45.03 10.66
C SER A 332 28.72 43.90 10.09
N LEU A 333 27.40 44.00 10.28
CA LEU A 333 26.33 43.62 9.33
C LEU A 333 24.98 43.83 10.04
N SER A 334 24.15 44.75 9.55
CA SER A 334 22.97 45.22 10.29
C SER A 334 21.83 45.65 9.36
N SER A 335 21.24 44.69 8.65
CA SER A 335 20.00 44.90 7.90
C SER A 335 19.28 43.58 7.58
N LEU A 336 18.25 43.23 8.37
CA LEU A 336 16.91 42.81 7.92
C LEU A 336 16.03 42.31 9.08
N SER A 337 14.71 42.44 8.91
CA SER A 337 13.61 41.84 9.72
C SER A 337 13.72 41.90 11.25
N SER A 338 13.34 43.03 11.85
CA SER A 338 12.98 43.14 13.26
C SER A 338 11.54 42.68 13.51
N SER A 339 11.34 41.40 13.84
CA SER A 339 10.03 40.82 14.21
C SER A 339 10.13 39.94 15.46
N SER A 340 10.70 40.49 16.53
CA SER A 340 11.03 39.78 17.78
C SER A 340 9.87 39.77 18.79
N SER A 341 9.00 38.75 18.73
CA SER A 341 8.07 38.43 19.81
C SER A 341 7.73 36.93 19.81
N SER A 342 7.56 36.33 20.99
CA SER A 342 7.27 34.89 21.20
C SER A 342 8.30 33.92 20.60
N ALA A 343 9.49 33.85 21.21
CA ALA A 343 10.55 32.88 20.89
C ALA A 343 10.24 31.44 21.35
N CYS A 344 9.07 30.91 20.99
CA CYS A 344 8.86 29.46 20.95
C CYS A 344 9.50 28.95 19.65
N THR A 345 10.55 28.14 19.74
CA THR A 345 11.26 27.61 18.58
C THR A 345 10.34 26.66 17.81
N HIS A 346 9.74 27.15 16.73
CA HIS A 346 8.59 26.53 16.08
C HIS A 346 8.98 25.35 15.17
N VAL A 347 9.55 24.31 15.78
CA VAL A 347 9.81 23.01 15.13
C VAL A 347 8.51 22.49 14.53
N ASP A 348 8.56 22.16 13.25
CA ASP A 348 7.46 21.54 12.49
C ASP A 348 6.76 20.43 13.31
N PRO A 349 5.41 20.48 13.49
CA PRO A 349 4.70 19.54 14.35
C PRO A 349 4.87 18.06 13.95
N THR A 350 5.08 17.77 12.66
CA THR A 350 5.34 16.42 12.17
C THR A 350 6.77 15.98 12.46
N VAL A 351 7.77 16.85 12.24
CA VAL A 351 9.17 16.60 12.68
C VAL A 351 9.23 16.37 14.18
N ARG A 352 8.59 17.24 14.98
CA ARG A 352 8.46 17.10 16.43
C ARG A 352 7.91 15.73 16.81
N ARG A 353 6.79 15.32 16.20
CA ARG A 353 6.16 14.02 16.43
C ARG A 353 7.08 12.85 16.09
N VAL A 354 7.79 12.90 14.95
CA VAL A 354 8.77 11.88 14.57
C VAL A 354 9.92 11.81 15.58
N MET A 355 10.46 12.95 16.00
CA MET A 355 11.54 12.99 16.99
C MET A 355 11.11 12.49 18.38
N LEU A 356 9.86 12.70 18.78
CA LEU A 356 9.30 12.04 19.97
C LEU A 356 9.19 10.52 19.78
N LEU A 357 8.77 10.05 18.59
CA LEU A 357 8.68 8.61 18.29
C LEU A 357 10.04 7.92 18.30
N THR A 358 11.13 8.57 17.86
CA THR A 358 12.50 8.00 18.00
C THR A 358 12.90 7.73 19.46
N VAL A 359 12.30 8.44 20.42
CA VAL A 359 12.48 8.19 21.85
C VAL A 359 11.53 7.10 22.36
N PHE A 360 10.23 7.22 22.08
CA PHE A 360 9.17 6.41 22.71
C PHE A 360 8.81 5.09 21.99
N ALA A 361 9.13 4.93 20.70
CA ALA A 361 8.83 3.72 19.92
C ALA A 361 9.95 2.66 19.97
N ALA A 362 11.05 2.94 20.68
CA ALA A 362 12.13 1.98 20.86
C ALA A 362 11.66 0.78 21.70
N GLU A 363 11.99 -0.44 21.27
CA GLU A 363 11.41 -1.67 21.83
C GLU A 363 11.74 -1.95 23.31
N LEU A 364 12.86 -1.42 23.80
CA LEU A 364 13.36 -1.64 25.16
C LEU A 364 12.42 -1.08 26.24
N PRO A 365 12.35 -1.71 27.43
CA PRO A 365 11.68 -1.12 28.59
C PRO A 365 12.47 0.10 29.10
N LEU A 366 12.08 1.30 28.68
CA LEU A 366 12.72 2.54 29.08
C LEU A 366 12.25 2.98 30.48
N ALA A 367 13.20 3.13 31.41
CA ALA A 367 12.99 3.90 32.62
C ALA A 367 12.76 5.38 32.28
N THR A 368 11.93 6.08 33.06
CA THR A 368 11.61 7.50 32.83
C THR A 368 12.82 8.43 32.88
N THR A 369 13.89 8.06 33.60
CA THR A 369 15.20 8.75 33.58
C THR A 369 15.92 8.61 32.23
N ALA A 370 15.83 7.46 31.57
CA ALA A 370 16.40 7.25 30.23
C ALA A 370 15.62 8.00 29.14
N ILE A 371 14.32 8.21 29.34
CA ILE A 371 13.49 9.06 28.46
C ILE A 371 13.93 10.52 28.57
N ALA A 372 14.11 11.04 29.79
CA ALA A 372 14.65 12.39 30.00
C ALA A 372 16.02 12.59 29.33
N GLY A 373 16.95 11.65 29.51
CA GLY A 373 18.27 11.68 28.89
C GLY A 373 18.28 11.63 27.35
N ARG A 374 17.22 11.08 26.72
CA ARG A 374 17.05 11.08 25.26
C ARG A 374 16.37 12.34 24.74
N LEU A 375 15.45 12.95 25.50
CA LEU A 375 14.77 14.19 25.09
C LEU A 375 15.64 15.44 25.29
N ALA A 376 16.51 15.45 26.30
CA ALA A 376 17.41 16.58 26.59
C ALA A 376 18.27 17.05 25.38
N PRO A 377 18.97 16.18 24.61
CA PRO A 377 19.71 16.61 23.42
C PRO A 377 18.81 17.05 22.26
N LEU A 378 17.56 16.56 22.19
CA LEU A 378 16.61 16.92 21.13
C LEU A 378 15.95 18.29 21.34
N ARG A 379 16.02 18.89 22.53
CA ARG A 379 15.56 20.28 22.79
C ARG A 379 14.15 20.63 22.30
N LEU A 380 13.26 19.66 22.25
CA LEU A 380 11.85 19.83 21.83
C LEU A 380 11.02 20.67 22.82
N GLY A 381 11.64 21.37 23.77
CA GLY A 381 10.95 22.05 24.86
C GLY A 381 10.20 21.07 25.77
N PRO A 382 9.12 21.50 26.45
CA PRO A 382 8.33 20.64 27.32
C PRO A 382 7.55 19.59 26.52
N PHE A 383 7.35 18.42 27.14
CA PHE A 383 6.48 17.36 26.63
C PHE A 383 5.03 17.65 27.06
N THR A 384 4.13 17.83 26.10
CA THR A 384 2.75 18.26 26.35
C THR A 384 1.75 17.11 26.37
N VAL A 385 0.52 17.40 26.81
CA VAL A 385 -0.61 16.45 26.73
C VAL A 385 -0.91 16.05 25.27
N VAL A 386 -0.81 17.00 24.33
CA VAL A 386 -1.01 16.76 22.88
C VAL A 386 0.11 15.88 22.31
N ASP A 387 1.36 16.13 22.70
CA ASP A 387 2.48 15.27 22.32
C ASP A 387 2.27 13.82 22.77
N ALA A 388 1.84 13.62 24.02
CA ALA A 388 1.53 12.30 24.54
C ALA A 388 0.37 11.64 23.79
N ALA A 389 -0.68 12.38 23.43
CA ALA A 389 -1.76 11.86 22.58
C ALA A 389 -1.23 11.36 21.23
N GLU A 390 -0.51 12.21 20.49
CA GLU A 390 -0.05 11.86 19.13
C GLU A 390 1.07 10.81 19.11
N VAL A 391 1.89 10.71 20.16
CA VAL A 391 2.82 9.59 20.38
C VAL A 391 2.04 8.30 20.65
N LEU A 392 1.07 8.30 21.58
CA LEU A 392 0.28 7.13 21.94
C LEU A 392 -0.64 6.64 20.80
N LEU A 393 -1.01 7.52 19.86
CA LEU A 393 -1.82 7.19 18.70
C LEU A 393 -1.00 6.67 17.49
N SER A 394 0.33 6.77 17.54
CA SER A 394 1.21 6.22 16.49
C SER A 394 1.23 4.68 16.52
N ALA A 395 1.17 4.03 15.35
CA ALA A 395 1.14 2.57 15.22
C ALA A 395 2.33 1.86 15.90
N PHE A 396 3.45 2.55 16.05
CA PHE A 396 4.71 2.01 16.57
C PHE A 396 4.84 2.03 18.11
N VAL A 397 3.87 2.64 18.83
CA VAL A 397 3.88 2.73 20.29
C VAL A 397 2.81 1.80 20.89
N GLU A 398 3.20 0.61 21.32
CA GLU A 398 2.29 -0.35 21.99
C GLU A 398 2.16 -0.16 23.51
N LYS A 399 3.13 0.52 24.13
CA LYS A 399 3.34 0.55 25.60
C LYS A 399 2.97 1.93 26.16
N PRO A 400 1.74 2.16 26.66
CA PRO A 400 1.33 3.48 27.11
C PRO A 400 1.96 3.93 28.43
N GLY A 401 2.35 2.97 29.28
CA GLY A 401 2.89 3.22 30.63
C GLY A 401 4.04 4.23 30.67
N PRO A 402 5.18 4.01 29.97
CA PRO A 402 6.31 4.93 30.00
C PRO A 402 6.00 6.35 29.51
N VAL A 403 5.10 6.50 28.52
CA VAL A 403 4.68 7.81 28.00
C VAL A 403 3.87 8.57 29.06
N LEU A 404 2.89 7.89 29.67
CA LEU A 404 2.00 8.50 30.68
C LEU A 404 2.72 8.71 32.03
N GLU A 405 3.66 7.85 32.42
CA GLU A 405 4.51 8.05 33.59
C GLU A 405 5.45 9.24 33.41
N TYR A 406 6.06 9.38 32.22
CA TYR A 406 6.91 10.53 31.90
C TYR A 406 6.11 11.84 31.88
N LEU A 407 4.94 11.86 31.20
CA LEU A 407 4.02 13.00 31.21
C LEU A 407 3.58 13.39 32.63
N ARG A 408 3.32 12.40 33.51
CA ARG A 408 2.92 12.64 34.90
C ARG A 408 4.05 13.20 35.77
N ARG A 409 5.32 13.00 35.38
CA ARG A 409 6.48 13.56 36.09
C ARG A 409 6.87 14.91 35.51
N GLU A 410 7.35 14.96 34.27
CA GLU A 410 7.96 16.15 33.66
C GLU A 410 7.07 16.82 32.58
N GLY A 411 5.85 16.32 32.37
CA GLY A 411 4.93 16.88 31.38
C GLY A 411 4.29 18.19 31.81
N VAL A 412 3.98 19.02 30.82
CA VAL A 412 3.31 20.32 30.99
C VAL A 412 1.90 20.29 30.42
N SER A 413 0.94 20.81 31.20
CA SER A 413 -0.43 21.03 30.74
C SER A 413 -0.47 22.30 29.87
N CYS A 414 -0.94 22.14 28.63
CA CYS A 414 -0.96 23.17 27.58
C CYS A 414 -2.33 23.89 27.47
N VAL A 415 -3.17 23.82 28.50
CA VAL A 415 -4.51 24.43 28.52
C VAL A 415 -4.40 25.96 28.51
N GLY A 416 -4.83 26.61 27.41
CA GLY A 416 -5.01 28.06 27.33
C GLY A 416 -4.39 28.79 26.13
N VAL A 417 -4.09 28.12 25.01
CA VAL A 417 -3.43 28.76 23.85
C VAL A 417 -4.39 29.59 22.96
N ASP A 418 -5.66 29.21 22.86
CA ASP A 418 -6.65 29.92 22.01
C ASP A 418 -7.03 31.31 22.55
N ALA A 419 -6.59 31.65 23.77
CA ALA A 419 -6.70 32.99 24.34
C ALA A 419 -5.48 33.83 23.94
N TYR A 420 -5.59 34.52 22.79
CA TYR A 420 -4.63 35.55 22.37
C TYR A 420 -4.31 36.51 23.53
N PRO A 421 -3.02 36.68 23.92
CA PRO A 421 -2.66 37.50 25.07
C PRO A 421 -2.83 38.99 24.75
N SER A 422 -3.95 39.58 25.18
CA SER A 422 -4.14 41.03 25.15
C SER A 422 -3.00 41.71 25.92
N ALA A 423 -2.25 42.57 25.24
CA ALA A 423 -0.88 42.95 25.62
C ALA A 423 -0.81 44.06 26.71
N THR A 424 -1.70 44.04 27.70
CA THR A 424 -1.87 45.14 28.68
C THR A 424 -2.07 44.67 30.13
N SER A 425 -1.00 44.11 30.74
CA SER A 425 -0.72 44.29 32.18
C SER A 425 0.67 43.74 32.53
N GLY A 426 1.56 44.61 33.02
CA GLY A 426 2.92 44.23 33.39
C GLY A 426 2.98 43.64 34.82
N SER A 427 3.22 42.33 34.94
CA SER A 427 3.67 41.72 36.19
C SER A 427 4.55 40.50 35.88
N GLY A 428 5.83 40.58 36.23
CA GLY A 428 6.89 39.66 35.78
C GLY A 428 6.91 38.29 36.46
N SER A 429 5.76 37.70 36.78
CA SER A 429 5.70 36.34 37.33
C SER A 429 5.89 35.31 36.21
N SER A 430 6.92 34.47 36.33
CA SER A 430 7.31 33.49 35.31
C SER A 430 6.16 32.54 34.95
N ARG A 431 5.76 32.52 33.66
CA ARG A 431 4.84 31.53 33.07
C ARG A 431 5.49 30.13 32.98
N GLY A 432 5.89 29.58 34.14
CA GLY A 432 6.24 28.17 34.26
C GLY A 432 5.01 27.30 34.03
N GLY A 433 5.07 26.41 33.04
CA GLY A 433 3.95 25.55 32.68
C GLY A 433 3.49 24.65 33.84
N ARG A 434 2.18 24.60 34.08
CA ARG A 434 1.57 23.77 35.14
C ARG A 434 1.85 22.29 34.87
N ARG A 435 2.47 21.57 35.82
CA ARG A 435 2.68 20.11 35.73
C ARG A 435 1.33 19.40 35.53
N VAL A 436 1.29 18.39 34.65
CA VAL A 436 0.07 17.64 34.34
C VAL A 436 -0.42 16.86 35.56
N THR A 437 -1.69 17.07 35.96
CA THR A 437 -2.26 16.36 37.12
C THR A 437 -2.65 14.92 36.80
N GLY A 438 -2.77 14.09 37.83
CA GLY A 438 -3.33 12.74 37.72
C GLY A 438 -4.83 12.68 37.33
N ALA A 439 -5.50 13.83 37.15
CA ALA A 439 -6.80 13.91 36.49
C ALA A 439 -6.65 14.06 34.97
N GLU A 440 -5.81 15.00 34.52
CA GLU A 440 -5.49 15.22 33.10
C GLU A 440 -4.87 13.96 32.45
N VAL A 441 -3.98 13.24 33.15
CA VAL A 441 -3.42 11.95 32.65
C VAL A 441 -4.51 10.88 32.45
N ARG A 442 -5.57 10.87 33.27
CA ARG A 442 -6.71 9.94 33.12
C ARG A 442 -7.62 10.34 31.97
N ALA A 443 -7.95 11.63 31.86
CA ALA A 443 -8.71 12.16 30.74
C ALA A 443 -8.01 11.88 29.40
N LEU A 444 -6.69 12.07 29.32
CA LEU A 444 -5.88 11.69 28.17
C LEU A 444 -5.94 10.19 27.87
N ALA A 445 -5.84 9.32 28.89
CA ALA A 445 -5.95 7.87 28.71
C ALA A 445 -7.32 7.45 28.18
N GLU A 446 -8.40 8.11 28.62
CA GLU A 446 -9.77 7.92 28.15
C GLU A 446 -9.97 8.44 26.71
N GLU A 447 -9.42 9.61 26.35
CA GLU A 447 -9.47 10.18 24.99
C GLU A 447 -8.66 9.33 23.98
N VAL A 448 -7.40 9.02 24.30
CA VAL A 448 -6.51 8.19 23.48
C VAL A 448 -7.13 6.82 23.26
N ALA A 449 -7.83 6.25 24.25
CA ALA A 449 -8.52 4.99 24.08
C ALA A 449 -9.63 5.05 23.02
N VAL A 450 -10.49 6.08 23.06
CA VAL A 450 -11.52 6.28 22.02
C VAL A 450 -10.89 6.49 20.65
N ARG A 451 -9.87 7.36 20.54
CA ARG A 451 -9.14 7.62 19.28
C ARG A 451 -8.34 6.42 18.77
N CYS A 452 -8.03 5.43 19.62
CA CYS A 452 -7.46 4.14 19.19
C CYS A 452 -8.48 3.19 18.58
N LEU A 453 -9.79 3.33 18.82
CA LEU A 453 -10.80 2.38 18.33
C LEU A 453 -10.91 2.36 16.80
N VAL A 454 -10.60 3.49 16.15
CA VAL A 454 -10.63 3.66 14.69
C VAL A 454 -9.30 3.34 14.00
N ARG A 455 -8.26 2.90 14.73
CA ARG A 455 -6.91 2.59 14.19
C ARG A 455 -6.59 1.11 14.36
N GLU A 456 -6.14 0.43 13.29
CA GLU A 456 -5.67 -0.96 13.41
C GLU A 456 -4.38 -1.07 14.26
N GLY A 457 -4.05 -2.29 14.68
CA GLY A 457 -2.86 -2.58 15.50
C GLY A 457 -2.92 -2.15 16.98
N LYS A 458 -3.92 -1.36 17.40
CA LYS A 458 -3.98 -0.76 18.75
C LYS A 458 -4.56 -1.62 19.88
N GLY A 459 -4.93 -2.87 19.64
CA GLY A 459 -5.51 -3.77 20.65
C GLY A 459 -4.64 -3.93 21.91
N ARG A 460 -3.32 -4.08 21.74
CA ARG A 460 -2.36 -4.15 22.87
C ARG A 460 -2.25 -2.84 23.67
N THR A 461 -2.42 -1.70 23.01
CA THR A 461 -2.42 -0.39 23.69
C THR A 461 -3.68 -0.24 24.52
N LEU A 462 -4.84 -0.57 23.94
CA LEU A 462 -6.14 -0.52 24.62
C LEU A 462 -6.20 -1.46 25.83
N LYS A 463 -5.73 -2.70 25.70
CA LYS A 463 -5.64 -3.64 26.83
C LYS A 463 -4.89 -3.03 28.02
N ARG A 464 -3.70 -2.48 27.78
CA ARG A 464 -2.85 -1.86 28.80
C ARG A 464 -3.48 -0.58 29.40
N LEU A 465 -4.23 0.19 28.60
CA LEU A 465 -4.97 1.34 29.11
C LEU A 465 -6.11 0.90 30.04
N CYS A 466 -6.86 -0.15 29.70
CA CYS A 466 -7.88 -0.74 30.59
C CYS A 466 -7.29 -1.35 31.87
N GLU A 467 -6.12 -2.02 31.77
CA GLU A 467 -5.41 -2.61 32.91
C GLU A 467 -4.94 -1.55 33.93
N VAL A 468 -4.49 -0.38 33.46
CA VAL A 468 -3.97 0.70 34.33
C VAL A 468 -5.06 1.70 34.76
N TYR A 469 -6.08 1.90 33.92
CA TYR A 469 -7.15 2.90 34.13
C TYR A 469 -8.54 2.26 33.93
N PRO A 470 -9.18 1.72 34.99
CA PRO A 470 -10.44 0.99 34.87
C PRO A 470 -11.58 1.76 34.17
N ASN A 471 -11.62 3.10 34.32
CA ASN A 471 -12.55 3.98 33.61
C ASN A 471 -12.49 3.85 32.08
N VAL A 472 -11.34 3.50 31.51
CA VAL A 472 -11.15 3.39 30.06
C VAL A 472 -12.09 2.34 29.47
N LYS A 473 -12.32 1.21 30.16
CA LYS A 473 -13.27 0.19 29.71
C LYS A 473 -14.70 0.76 29.64
N THR A 474 -15.09 1.61 30.59
CA THR A 474 -16.36 2.35 30.56
C THR A 474 -16.44 3.33 29.39
N ARG A 475 -15.42 4.18 29.19
CA ARG A 475 -15.44 5.19 28.11
C ARG A 475 -15.47 4.54 26.72
N ILE A 476 -14.79 3.40 26.54
CA ILE A 476 -14.86 2.59 25.32
C ILE A 476 -16.28 2.09 25.06
N ILE A 477 -16.97 1.51 26.07
CA ILE A 477 -18.37 1.07 25.91
C ILE A 477 -19.26 2.26 25.50
N GLN A 478 -19.10 3.42 26.15
CA GLN A 478 -19.87 4.63 25.83
C GLN A 478 -19.61 5.15 24.41
N ALA A 479 -18.36 5.19 23.96
CA ALA A 479 -18.03 5.65 22.61
C ALA A 479 -18.51 4.68 21.52
N VAL A 480 -18.39 3.36 21.73
CA VAL A 480 -18.86 2.38 20.74
C VAL A 480 -20.38 2.38 20.64
N LEU A 481 -21.10 2.33 21.77
CA LEU A 481 -22.56 2.21 21.78
C LEU A 481 -23.32 3.53 21.62
N GLY A 482 -22.68 4.66 21.92
CA GLY A 482 -23.19 6.01 21.60
C GLY A 482 -22.68 6.50 20.26
N GLU A 483 -21.42 6.94 20.23
CA GLU A 483 -20.82 7.73 19.13
C GLU A 483 -20.61 6.95 17.82
N HIS A 484 -20.57 5.61 17.86
CA HIS A 484 -20.32 4.79 16.67
C HIS A 484 -21.54 3.99 16.19
N ALA A 485 -22.29 3.35 17.10
CA ALA A 485 -23.51 2.63 16.72
C ALA A 485 -24.56 3.56 16.10
N GLN A 486 -24.85 4.71 16.73
CA GLN A 486 -25.82 5.69 16.21
C GLN A 486 -25.39 6.23 14.84
N SER A 487 -24.08 6.46 14.65
CA SER A 487 -23.52 6.94 13.39
C SER A 487 -23.66 5.94 12.23
N VAL A 488 -23.94 4.66 12.49
CA VAL A 488 -24.29 3.67 11.45
C VAL A 488 -25.79 3.66 11.19
N GLU A 489 -26.63 3.78 12.21
CA GLU A 489 -28.09 3.79 12.05
C GLU A 489 -28.59 5.06 11.35
N GLU A 490 -27.99 6.21 11.65
CA GLU A 490 -28.17 7.48 10.93
C GLU A 490 -27.80 7.35 9.45
N ALA A 491 -26.66 6.72 9.15
CA ALA A 491 -26.15 6.54 7.78
C ALA A 491 -26.94 5.51 6.95
N LEU A 492 -27.73 4.65 7.60
CA LEU A 492 -28.63 3.69 6.96
C LEU A 492 -30.07 4.23 6.79
N SER A 493 -30.33 5.49 7.18
CA SER A 493 -31.62 6.14 6.96
C SER A 493 -31.78 6.61 5.51
N GLU A 494 -33.01 6.58 4.99
CA GLU A 494 -33.30 6.98 3.60
C GLU A 494 -33.08 8.48 3.41
N GLY A 495 -32.04 8.84 2.66
CA GLY A 495 -31.61 10.22 2.44
C GLY A 495 -30.33 10.64 3.18
N GLY A 496 -29.68 9.73 3.92
CA GLY A 496 -28.39 10.01 4.58
C GLY A 496 -27.29 10.44 3.60
N PRO A 497 -26.35 11.32 4.02
CA PRO A 497 -25.27 11.80 3.16
C PRO A 497 -24.35 10.64 2.74
N GLY A 498 -23.97 10.61 1.45
CA GLY A 498 -23.35 9.47 0.76
C GLY A 498 -22.24 8.76 1.55
N TRP A 499 -22.60 7.69 2.25
CA TRP A 499 -21.75 7.01 3.20
C TRP A 499 -20.65 6.20 2.51
N ARG A 500 -19.39 6.64 2.67
CA ARG A 500 -18.23 5.96 2.09
C ARG A 500 -17.72 4.80 2.96
N HIS A 501 -17.33 5.05 4.22
CA HIS A 501 -16.75 4.01 5.10
C HIS A 501 -17.05 4.19 6.58
N ALA A 502 -17.42 3.09 7.25
CA ALA A 502 -17.69 3.05 8.68
C ALA A 502 -16.43 3.33 9.53
N LYS A 503 -16.57 3.95 10.71
CA LYS A 503 -15.42 4.49 11.48
C LYS A 503 -14.54 3.41 12.13
N LEU A 504 -15.14 2.41 12.80
CA LEU A 504 -14.43 1.27 13.39
C LEU A 504 -14.04 0.23 12.34
N ALA A 505 -13.08 -0.65 12.68
CA ALA A 505 -12.68 -1.81 11.87
C ALA A 505 -12.28 -1.53 10.40
N ARG A 506 -11.90 -0.29 10.06
CA ARG A 506 -11.33 0.10 8.75
C ARG A 506 -10.04 -0.68 8.47
N HIS A 507 -9.81 -1.06 7.22
CA HIS A 507 -8.55 -1.70 6.82
C HIS A 507 -7.49 -0.67 6.41
N MET A 508 -6.32 -0.67 7.07
CA MET A 508 -5.23 0.29 6.83
C MET A 508 -4.68 0.26 5.40
N GLY A 509 -4.85 -0.84 4.66
CA GLY A 509 -4.40 -0.96 3.28
C GLY A 509 -5.21 -0.14 2.27
N GLY A 510 -6.50 0.12 2.55
CA GLY A 510 -7.42 0.75 1.58
C GLY A 510 -7.58 2.27 1.70
N VAL A 511 -7.30 2.85 2.87
CA VAL A 511 -7.60 4.28 3.15
C VAL A 511 -6.67 5.25 2.40
N VAL A 512 -5.47 4.79 2.00
CA VAL A 512 -4.41 5.65 1.43
C VAL A 512 -4.82 6.33 0.11
N SER A 513 -5.79 5.78 -0.63
CA SER A 513 -6.29 6.35 -1.88
C SER A 513 -7.44 7.36 -1.70
N CYS A 514 -7.98 7.51 -0.48
CA CYS A 514 -9.28 8.16 -0.26
C CYS A 514 -9.25 9.35 0.72
N GLU A 515 -8.16 9.56 1.45
CA GLU A 515 -7.97 10.67 2.39
C GLU A 515 -6.86 11.62 1.86
N GLY A 516 -7.00 12.03 0.60
CA GLY A 516 -6.36 13.23 0.05
C GLY A 516 -7.34 14.41 0.19
N GLU A 517 -6.91 15.49 0.84
CA GLU A 517 -7.74 16.67 1.11
C GLU A 517 -7.96 17.48 -0.17
N ASP A 518 -9.24 17.67 -0.54
CA ASP A 518 -9.82 18.67 -1.45
C ASP A 518 -8.86 19.32 -2.48
N SER A 519 -8.31 18.48 -3.35
CA SER A 519 -7.66 18.91 -4.59
C SER A 519 -8.66 18.70 -5.73
N ASP A 520 -9.43 19.74 -6.05
CA ASP A 520 -10.30 19.81 -7.24
C ASP A 520 -9.44 19.86 -8.52
N SER A 521 -8.84 18.73 -8.87
CA SER A 521 -8.35 18.45 -10.21
C SER A 521 -9.47 17.78 -10.98
N ASP A 522 -10.16 18.55 -11.82
CA ASP A 522 -11.09 18.04 -12.83
C ASP A 522 -10.31 17.14 -13.80
N TRP A 523 -10.20 15.87 -13.45
CA TRP A 523 -9.69 14.83 -14.34
C TRP A 523 -10.87 14.27 -15.14
N GLU A 524 -11.26 15.01 -16.17
CA GLU A 524 -12.21 14.54 -17.18
C GLU A 524 -11.66 13.22 -17.75
N GLY A 525 -12.29 12.11 -17.38
CA GLY A 525 -11.86 10.79 -17.80
C GLY A 525 -12.18 10.57 -19.27
N GLU A 526 -11.23 10.88 -20.16
CA GLU A 526 -11.25 10.34 -21.52
C GLU A 526 -11.39 8.82 -21.45
N GLY A 527 -12.48 8.32 -22.02
CA GLY A 527 -12.80 6.90 -22.01
C GLY A 527 -11.85 6.12 -22.90
N TYR A 528 -10.81 5.54 -22.31
CA TYR A 528 -10.11 4.42 -22.93
C TYR A 528 -11.05 3.22 -22.94
N ASP A 529 -11.80 3.07 -24.04
CA ASP A 529 -12.51 1.84 -24.37
C ASP A 529 -11.47 0.71 -24.47
N GLU A 530 -11.38 -0.14 -23.45
CA GLU A 530 -10.71 -1.44 -23.57
C GLU A 530 -11.48 -2.28 -24.60
N PRO A 531 -10.89 -2.68 -25.73
CA PRO A 531 -11.56 -3.55 -26.68
C PRO A 531 -11.67 -4.96 -26.07
N ASP A 532 -12.90 -5.44 -25.86
CA ASP A 532 -13.21 -6.82 -25.44
C ASP A 532 -12.45 -7.83 -26.33
N PHE A 533 -11.33 -8.35 -25.83
CA PHE A 533 -10.48 -9.27 -26.59
C PHE A 533 -11.08 -10.68 -26.52
N VAL A 534 -12.09 -10.92 -27.35
CA VAL A 534 -12.68 -12.25 -27.54
C VAL A 534 -11.60 -13.18 -28.10
N MET A 535 -11.08 -14.07 -27.25
CA MET A 535 -10.31 -15.23 -27.70
C MET A 535 -11.24 -16.20 -28.44
N ASP A 536 -11.28 -16.06 -29.76
CA ASP A 536 -11.84 -17.06 -30.66
C ASP A 536 -10.73 -18.08 -30.96
N SER A 537 -11.00 -19.36 -30.71
CA SER A 537 -10.00 -20.44 -30.76
C SER A 537 -10.26 -21.37 -31.95
N PRO A 538 -9.41 -21.40 -32.97
CA PRO A 538 -9.36 -22.48 -33.94
C PRO A 538 -8.46 -23.62 -33.41
N ASP A 539 -8.90 -24.86 -33.64
CA ASP A 539 -8.23 -26.07 -33.16
C ASP A 539 -7.03 -26.50 -34.03
N GLU A 540 -6.21 -27.38 -33.45
CA GLU A 540 -5.42 -28.47 -34.07
C GLU A 540 -4.62 -28.21 -35.37
N ASP A 541 -3.28 -28.25 -35.24
CA ASP A 541 -2.41 -29.14 -36.04
C ASP A 541 -1.08 -29.39 -35.27
N GLU A 542 -0.39 -30.50 -35.55
CA GLU A 542 0.62 -31.10 -34.64
C GLU A 542 2.12 -30.76 -34.95
N ASP A 543 3.00 -31.32 -34.10
CA ASP A 543 4.43 -31.65 -34.28
C ASP A 543 5.59 -30.71 -33.82
N GLU A 544 6.71 -31.40 -33.52
CA GLU A 544 8.05 -30.95 -33.10
C GLU A 544 8.21 -30.20 -31.76
N MET A 545 8.01 -30.92 -30.64
CA MET A 545 8.68 -30.57 -29.38
C MET A 545 10.19 -30.87 -29.44
N MET A 546 11.04 -29.84 -29.33
CA MET A 546 12.41 -29.98 -28.83
C MET A 546 12.50 -29.53 -27.37
N ASP A 547 13.38 -30.17 -26.61
CA ASP A 547 13.55 -29.92 -25.18
C ASP A 547 13.93 -28.46 -24.87
N GLY A 548 13.23 -27.86 -23.89
CA GLY A 548 13.55 -26.54 -23.38
C GLY A 548 14.63 -26.58 -22.30
N GLU A 549 15.79 -25.98 -22.58
CA GLU A 549 16.71 -25.54 -21.54
C GLU A 549 16.36 -24.08 -21.16
N ASP A 550 15.71 -23.89 -20.01
CA ASP A 550 15.46 -22.58 -19.41
C ASP A 550 16.79 -21.95 -18.91
N GLU A 551 17.56 -21.28 -19.79
CA GLU A 551 18.70 -20.43 -19.36
C GLU A 551 18.20 -19.17 -18.61
N ASP A 552 18.76 -18.89 -17.43
CA ASP A 552 18.45 -17.72 -16.59
C ASP A 552 18.80 -16.38 -17.27
N ASP A 553 17.84 -15.71 -17.91
CA ASP A 553 18.02 -14.38 -18.52
C ASP A 553 17.93 -13.21 -17.48
N ASP A 554 18.49 -13.39 -16.27
CA ASP A 554 18.59 -12.37 -15.21
C ASP A 554 19.74 -11.37 -15.48
N VAL A 555 19.72 -10.78 -16.68
CA VAL A 555 20.71 -9.77 -17.13
C VAL A 555 20.05 -8.40 -17.24
N GLY A 556 19.54 -7.93 -16.09
CA GLY A 556 19.36 -6.51 -15.77
C GLY A 556 18.41 -5.71 -16.66
N MET A 557 17.18 -5.46 -16.16
CA MET A 557 16.17 -4.62 -16.80
C MET A 557 16.54 -3.11 -16.83
N TRP A 558 17.51 -2.77 -17.69
CA TRP A 558 17.97 -1.42 -18.02
C TRP A 558 17.79 -1.14 -19.52
N ALA A 559 16.78 -1.76 -20.13
CA ALA A 559 16.41 -1.52 -21.52
C ALA A 559 16.14 -0.02 -21.74
N VAL A 560 16.87 0.58 -22.68
CA VAL A 560 16.73 2.00 -23.03
C VAL A 560 15.37 2.20 -23.68
N GLY A 561 14.50 2.97 -23.02
CA GLY A 561 13.24 3.43 -23.61
C GLY A 561 13.53 4.43 -24.72
N ALA A 562 13.67 3.93 -25.96
CA ALA A 562 13.93 4.74 -27.15
C ALA A 562 12.67 5.54 -27.56
N GLY A 563 12.35 6.57 -26.76
CA GLY A 563 11.23 7.48 -27.03
C GLY A 563 11.53 8.36 -28.24
N VAL A 564 11.05 7.97 -29.42
CA VAL A 564 11.05 8.81 -30.62
C VAL A 564 10.00 9.92 -30.44
N GLY A 565 10.41 10.98 -29.74
CA GLY A 565 9.60 12.17 -29.48
C GLY A 565 10.39 13.41 -29.84
N VAL A 566 10.53 13.71 -31.15
CA VAL A 566 11.17 14.96 -31.63
C VAL A 566 10.17 16.13 -31.49
N GLY A 567 9.73 16.36 -30.25
CA GLY A 567 9.00 17.55 -29.85
C GLY A 567 9.99 18.71 -29.69
N GLN A 568 9.80 19.77 -30.46
CA GLN A 568 10.67 20.94 -30.44
C GLN A 568 10.57 21.64 -29.08
N ALA A 569 11.56 21.43 -28.20
CA ALA A 569 11.55 21.89 -26.82
C ALA A 569 11.58 23.44 -26.73
N GLY A 570 10.40 24.04 -26.60
CA GLY A 570 10.26 25.47 -26.35
C GLY A 570 10.94 25.85 -25.02
N ALA A 571 11.75 26.91 -25.05
CA ALA A 571 12.59 27.35 -23.93
C ALA A 571 11.83 28.04 -22.78
N GLY A 572 10.67 27.51 -22.40
CA GLY A 572 10.11 27.76 -21.07
C GLY A 572 11.03 27.15 -20.01
N ALA A 573 11.16 27.81 -18.86
CA ALA A 573 12.04 27.34 -17.79
C ALA A 573 11.49 26.04 -17.18
N THR A 574 11.92 24.90 -17.72
CA THR A 574 11.56 23.57 -17.21
C THR A 574 12.03 23.46 -15.77
N ARG A 575 11.07 23.39 -14.85
CA ARG A 575 11.30 23.24 -13.41
C ARG A 575 12.15 21.99 -13.20
N ARG A 576 13.45 22.16 -12.94
CA ARG A 576 14.43 21.07 -12.78
C ARG A 576 13.83 19.97 -11.92
N ASP A 577 13.78 18.74 -12.43
CA ASP A 577 13.32 17.62 -11.64
C ASP A 577 14.34 17.34 -10.54
N LEU A 578 14.02 17.77 -9.33
CA LEU A 578 14.84 17.57 -8.15
C LEU A 578 14.65 16.16 -7.54
N GLY A 579 13.76 15.34 -8.10
CA GLY A 579 13.36 14.05 -7.56
C GLY A 579 12.34 14.16 -6.42
N THR A 580 11.37 13.26 -6.38
CA THR A 580 10.43 13.12 -5.27
C THR A 580 11.00 12.20 -4.19
N ILE A 581 10.98 12.65 -2.94
CA ILE A 581 11.49 11.88 -1.81
C ILE A 581 10.41 10.88 -1.36
N GLY A 582 10.34 9.73 -2.02
CA GLY A 582 9.44 8.65 -1.63
C GLY A 582 10.03 7.74 -0.54
N LEU A 583 9.16 7.06 0.20
CA LEU A 583 9.58 5.90 0.99
C LEU A 583 10.06 4.73 0.12
N GLU A 584 9.66 4.65 -1.15
CA GLU A 584 10.04 3.54 -2.04
C GLU A 584 11.50 3.59 -2.54
N PRO A 585 12.04 4.72 -3.04
CA PRO A 585 13.48 4.87 -3.29
C PRO A 585 14.32 4.50 -2.05
N LEU A 586 13.95 5.05 -0.90
CA LEU A 586 14.61 4.80 0.39
C LEU A 586 14.34 3.39 0.95
N SER A 587 13.37 2.65 0.42
CA SER A 587 12.99 1.32 0.93
C SER A 587 14.09 0.29 0.73
N THR A 588 14.95 0.46 -0.27
CA THR A 588 16.10 -0.41 -0.54
C THR A 588 17.11 -0.35 0.62
N MET A 589 17.44 0.85 1.09
CA MET A 589 18.27 1.09 2.26
C MET A 589 17.59 0.63 3.55
N ILE A 590 16.31 0.98 3.74
CA ILE A 590 15.54 0.60 4.93
C ILE A 590 15.47 -0.92 5.09
N ARG A 591 15.15 -1.66 4.03
CA ARG A 591 15.15 -3.13 4.02
C ARG A 591 16.54 -3.70 4.34
N ARG A 592 17.61 -3.07 3.82
CA ARG A 592 19.00 -3.49 4.09
C ARG A 592 19.37 -3.35 5.57
N ASP A 593 18.89 -2.32 6.26
CA ASP A 593 19.10 -2.16 7.70
C ASP A 593 18.18 -3.07 8.54
N GLU A 594 16.92 -3.25 8.15
CA GLU A 594 15.99 -4.20 8.78
C GLU A 594 16.52 -5.65 8.70
N MET A 595 17.13 -6.04 7.56
CA MET A 595 17.76 -7.36 7.39
C MET A 595 19.07 -7.51 8.19
N GLN A 596 19.90 -6.46 8.30
CA GLN A 596 21.20 -6.54 8.99
C GLN A 596 21.09 -6.82 10.49
N GLY A 597 20.00 -6.41 11.15
CA GLY A 597 19.72 -6.76 12.54
C GLY A 597 19.47 -8.27 12.74
N ALA A 598 18.89 -8.94 11.74
CA ALA A 598 18.53 -10.35 11.79
C ALA A 598 19.70 -11.26 11.37
N ARG A 599 20.73 -11.40 12.22
CA ARG A 599 21.85 -12.37 12.04
C ARG A 599 21.44 -13.85 12.22
N GLY A 600 20.25 -14.22 11.76
CA GLY A 600 19.79 -15.61 11.66
C GLY A 600 20.51 -16.32 10.51
N ARG A 601 21.37 -17.30 10.82
CA ARG A 601 22.26 -17.98 9.87
C ARG A 601 21.56 -19.00 8.97
N ARG A 602 20.45 -18.63 8.32
CA ARG A 602 19.73 -19.43 7.31
C ARG A 602 19.68 -18.67 5.99
N ARG A 603 20.08 -19.31 4.89
CA ARG A 603 19.80 -18.85 3.53
C ARG A 603 18.31 -19.07 3.23
N TYR A 604 17.46 -18.19 3.75
CA TYR A 604 16.10 -18.08 3.26
C TYR A 604 16.18 -17.33 1.92
N PHE A 605 16.00 -18.05 0.81
CA PHE A 605 15.63 -17.38 -0.43
C PHE A 605 14.29 -16.69 -0.20
N PRO A 606 14.15 -15.39 -0.53
CA PRO A 606 12.85 -14.75 -0.53
C PRO A 606 12.06 -15.33 -1.71
N VAL A 607 11.20 -16.31 -1.43
CA VAL A 607 10.14 -16.69 -2.37
C VAL A 607 9.34 -15.42 -2.63
N TYR A 608 9.31 -14.97 -3.89
CA TYR A 608 8.53 -13.80 -4.34
C TYR A 608 7.02 -14.10 -4.37
N GLY A 609 6.49 -14.66 -3.28
CA GLY A 609 5.08 -14.50 -2.97
C GLY A 609 4.78 -13.00 -2.81
N THR A 610 3.55 -12.61 -3.11
CA THR A 610 3.07 -11.21 -3.12
C THR A 610 2.91 -10.65 -1.70
N ALA A 611 4.01 -10.62 -0.95
CA ALA A 611 4.16 -9.96 0.34
C ALA A 611 4.02 -8.45 0.16
N SER A 612 2.76 -7.99 0.11
CA SER A 612 2.36 -6.61 -0.16
C SER A 612 3.25 -5.62 0.56
N THR A 613 3.63 -4.54 -0.14
CA THR A 613 4.45 -3.43 0.38
C THR A 613 3.85 -2.83 1.67
N ASN A 614 2.55 -2.99 1.90
CA ASN A 614 1.85 -2.62 3.13
C ASN A 614 2.34 -3.35 4.40
N SER A 615 2.95 -4.55 4.29
CA SER A 615 3.51 -5.29 5.44
C SER A 615 4.62 -4.53 6.18
N SER A 616 5.29 -3.59 5.50
CA SER A 616 6.30 -2.70 6.08
C SER A 616 5.74 -1.61 7.01
N LYS A 617 4.41 -1.37 7.03
CA LYS A 617 3.79 -0.21 7.68
C LYS A 617 3.33 -0.47 9.13
N LEU A 618 3.33 -1.73 9.59
CA LEU A 618 2.88 -2.12 10.93
C LEU A 618 3.95 -2.94 11.68
N PRO A 619 4.01 -2.88 13.02
CA PRO A 619 4.76 -3.85 13.80
C PRO A 619 4.32 -5.30 13.48
N VAL A 620 5.27 -6.25 13.44
CA VAL A 620 5.00 -7.70 13.26
C VAL A 620 3.95 -8.23 14.24
N ASP A 621 3.91 -7.63 15.42
CA ASP A 621 3.18 -8.07 16.60
C ASP A 621 1.81 -7.39 16.78
N ALA A 622 1.43 -6.50 15.84
CA ALA A 622 0.33 -5.56 15.98
C ALA A 622 -1.06 -6.21 16.12
N GLN A 623 -1.58 -6.27 17.34
CA GLN A 623 -2.91 -6.81 17.61
C GLN A 623 -4.01 -5.86 17.09
N SER A 624 -4.74 -6.29 16.05
CA SER A 624 -5.95 -5.58 15.59
C SER A 624 -6.93 -5.33 16.75
N VAL A 625 -7.48 -4.11 16.79
CA VAL A 625 -8.41 -3.67 17.84
C VAL A 625 -9.62 -4.59 17.94
N ALA A 626 -10.19 -4.99 16.80
CA ALA A 626 -11.33 -5.90 16.77
C ALA A 626 -11.02 -7.26 17.45
N ARG A 627 -9.81 -7.81 17.22
CA ARG A 627 -9.37 -9.06 17.87
C ARG A 627 -9.28 -8.90 19.39
N TRP A 628 -8.82 -7.74 19.87
CA TRP A 628 -8.87 -7.42 21.31
C TRP A 628 -10.31 -7.24 21.83
N ILE A 629 -11.18 -6.52 21.11
CA ILE A 629 -12.59 -6.34 21.49
C ILE A 629 -13.30 -7.69 21.69
N LYS A 630 -13.24 -8.59 20.70
CA LYS A 630 -13.83 -9.96 20.82
C LYS A 630 -13.28 -10.74 22.01
N SER A 631 -12.00 -10.53 22.38
CA SER A 631 -11.35 -11.17 23.53
C SER A 631 -11.65 -10.51 24.89
N GLU A 632 -11.97 -9.21 24.93
CA GLU A 632 -12.12 -8.41 26.16
C GLU A 632 -13.59 -8.28 26.61
N PHE A 633 -14.52 -8.32 25.65
CA PHE A 633 -15.96 -8.19 25.86
C PHE A 633 -16.72 -9.49 25.57
N GLY A 634 -16.12 -10.40 24.79
CA GLY A 634 -16.72 -11.68 24.38
C GLY A 634 -17.54 -11.57 23.09
N ALA A 635 -17.91 -12.72 22.52
CA ALA A 635 -18.66 -12.78 21.25
C ALA A 635 -20.12 -12.30 21.36
N LEU A 636 -20.72 -12.37 22.56
CA LEU A 636 -22.12 -11.98 22.84
C LEU A 636 -22.21 -10.61 23.54
N SER A 637 -21.39 -9.64 23.12
CA SER A 637 -21.42 -8.28 23.64
C SER A 637 -21.83 -7.29 22.55
N SER A 638 -22.65 -6.31 22.89
CA SER A 638 -23.07 -5.23 21.98
C SER A 638 -21.88 -4.49 21.38
N VAL A 639 -20.80 -4.28 22.14
CA VAL A 639 -19.55 -3.69 21.65
C VAL A 639 -18.92 -4.53 20.53
N THR A 640 -18.93 -5.86 20.68
CA THR A 640 -18.43 -6.79 19.67
C THR A 640 -19.36 -6.85 18.44
N ALA A 641 -20.68 -6.78 18.66
CA ALA A 641 -21.67 -6.72 17.58
C ALA A 641 -21.46 -5.48 16.69
N THR A 642 -21.33 -4.28 17.28
CA THR A 642 -21.03 -3.04 16.53
C THR A 642 -19.73 -3.18 15.72
N PHE A 643 -18.66 -3.77 16.30
CA PHE A 643 -17.43 -4.03 15.55
C PHE A 643 -17.61 -5.02 14.39
N LEU A 644 -18.50 -6.01 14.50
CA LEU A 644 -18.85 -6.90 13.38
C LEU A 644 -19.56 -6.15 12.27
N THR A 645 -20.60 -5.37 12.60
CA THR A 645 -21.34 -4.55 11.62
C THR A 645 -20.39 -3.62 10.87
N HIS A 646 -19.50 -2.92 11.58
CA HIS A 646 -18.47 -2.08 10.97
C HIS A 646 -17.48 -2.85 10.07
N ALA A 647 -17.06 -4.06 10.47
CA ALA A 647 -16.16 -4.89 9.67
C ALA A 647 -16.81 -5.38 8.37
N ILE A 648 -18.12 -5.67 8.40
CA ILE A 648 -18.94 -6.03 7.24
C ILE A 648 -19.03 -4.85 6.27
N LEU A 649 -19.44 -3.67 6.76
CA LEU A 649 -19.61 -2.46 5.94
C LEU A 649 -18.28 -1.93 5.35
N ASN A 650 -17.15 -2.28 5.95
CA ASN A 650 -15.81 -1.94 5.46
C ASN A 650 -15.11 -3.07 4.68
N GLY A 651 -15.73 -4.24 4.51
CA GLY A 651 -15.12 -5.39 3.82
C GLY A 651 -13.83 -5.91 4.46
N ASN A 652 -13.63 -5.73 5.77
CA ASN A 652 -12.36 -6.08 6.42
C ASN A 652 -12.29 -7.59 6.71
N ASN A 653 -12.00 -8.36 5.66
CA ASN A 653 -11.88 -9.82 5.70
C ASN A 653 -10.97 -10.32 6.83
N SER A 654 -9.90 -9.60 7.18
CA SER A 654 -8.97 -9.96 8.26
C SER A 654 -9.59 -9.94 9.67
N VAL A 655 -10.69 -9.19 9.82
CA VAL A 655 -11.54 -9.13 11.01
C VAL A 655 -12.70 -10.12 10.89
N LEU A 656 -13.36 -10.19 9.72
CA LEU A 656 -14.48 -11.11 9.47
C LEU A 656 -14.10 -12.57 9.73
N ILE A 657 -12.97 -13.04 9.19
CA ILE A 657 -12.37 -14.36 9.48
C ILE A 657 -12.30 -14.60 10.99
N HIS A 658 -11.62 -13.73 11.74
CA HIS A 658 -11.45 -13.87 13.19
C HIS A 658 -12.76 -13.74 13.99
N TYR A 659 -13.78 -13.09 13.43
CA TYR A 659 -15.07 -12.91 14.09
C TYR A 659 -16.00 -14.11 13.87
N LEU A 660 -16.04 -14.63 12.65
CA LEU A 660 -16.98 -15.65 12.20
C LEU A 660 -16.43 -17.07 12.32
N ASP A 661 -15.11 -17.26 12.20
CA ASP A 661 -14.48 -18.57 12.42
C ASP A 661 -14.41 -18.88 13.93
N GLY A 662 -14.72 -20.13 14.27
CA GLY A 662 -15.00 -20.57 15.64
C GLY A 662 -13.78 -21.01 16.46
N THR A 663 -12.56 -20.68 16.06
CA THR A 663 -11.33 -21.23 16.66
C THR A 663 -10.47 -20.15 17.35
N PRO A 664 -10.13 -20.29 18.65
CA PRO A 664 -10.75 -21.14 19.69
C PRO A 664 -11.98 -20.48 20.36
N THR A 665 -12.31 -19.24 20.00
CA THR A 665 -13.41 -18.47 20.61
C THR A 665 -14.73 -18.71 19.89
N THR A 666 -15.85 -18.63 20.61
CA THR A 666 -17.19 -18.64 20.01
C THR A 666 -17.31 -17.61 18.86
N PRO A 667 -17.97 -17.98 17.74
CA PRO A 667 -18.19 -17.06 16.64
C PRO A 667 -19.16 -15.95 17.06
N VAL A 668 -18.97 -14.74 16.51
CA VAL A 668 -19.88 -13.61 16.74
C VAL A 668 -21.13 -13.82 15.87
N PRO A 669 -22.36 -13.76 16.41
CA PRO A 669 -23.55 -14.03 15.62
C PRO A 669 -23.79 -13.00 14.50
N ILE A 670 -24.24 -13.50 13.36
CA ILE A 670 -24.70 -12.71 12.22
C ILE A 670 -26.21 -12.46 12.31
N THR A 671 -26.67 -11.32 11.77
CA THR A 671 -28.07 -10.87 11.88
C THR A 671 -28.61 -10.42 10.53
N LEU A 672 -29.93 -10.41 10.35
CA LEU A 672 -30.57 -9.86 9.16
C LEU A 672 -30.28 -8.36 8.99
N LYS A 673 -30.08 -7.62 10.10
CA LYS A 673 -29.62 -6.22 10.10
C LYS A 673 -28.33 -6.03 9.29
N HIS A 674 -27.38 -6.98 9.33
CA HIS A 674 -26.16 -6.90 8.51
C HIS A 674 -26.46 -6.94 7.00
N PHE A 675 -27.34 -7.85 6.57
CA PHE A 675 -27.73 -7.95 5.16
C PHE A 675 -28.54 -6.74 4.70
N ARG A 676 -29.44 -6.21 5.55
CA ARG A 676 -30.15 -4.95 5.29
C ARG A 676 -29.20 -3.74 5.18
N ALA A 677 -28.15 -3.68 6.00
CA ALA A 677 -27.14 -2.63 5.94
C ALA A 677 -26.30 -2.69 4.64
N MET A 678 -25.90 -3.89 4.20
CA MET A 678 -25.23 -4.07 2.91
C MET A 678 -26.16 -3.74 1.72
N ALA A 679 -27.45 -4.11 1.83
CA ALA A 679 -28.47 -3.78 0.83
C ALA A 679 -28.64 -2.26 0.64
N ALA A 680 -28.76 -1.51 1.74
CA ALA A 680 -28.89 -0.05 1.71
C ALA A 680 -27.69 0.66 1.07
N LEU A 681 -26.48 0.12 1.22
CA LEU A 681 -25.26 0.63 0.58
C LEU A 681 -24.98 0.01 -0.80
N GLY A 682 -25.72 -1.01 -1.23
CA GLY A 682 -25.52 -1.75 -2.48
C GLY A 682 -24.27 -2.64 -2.55
N ILE A 683 -23.49 -2.74 -1.47
CA ILE A 683 -22.16 -3.38 -1.41
C ILE A 683 -22.21 -4.90 -1.18
N SER A 684 -21.20 -5.62 -1.68
CA SER A 684 -21.06 -7.08 -1.59
C SER A 684 -19.78 -7.52 -0.83
N SER A 685 -19.14 -6.59 -0.13
CA SER A 685 -17.74 -6.69 0.34
C SER A 685 -17.47 -7.69 1.47
N ALA A 686 -18.48 -8.35 2.02
CA ALA A 686 -18.36 -9.31 3.12
C ALA A 686 -19.04 -10.67 2.82
N ASP A 687 -19.63 -10.81 1.63
CA ASP A 687 -20.71 -11.76 1.37
C ASP A 687 -20.32 -13.22 1.55
N TYR A 688 -19.15 -13.62 1.05
CA TYR A 688 -18.67 -15.00 1.11
C TYR A 688 -18.70 -15.54 2.55
N TYR A 689 -18.09 -14.83 3.51
CA TYR A 689 -18.02 -15.29 4.90
C TYR A 689 -19.39 -15.33 5.58
N LEU A 690 -20.30 -14.42 5.22
CA LEU A 690 -21.65 -14.39 5.78
C LEU A 690 -22.50 -15.55 5.26
N TYR A 691 -22.46 -15.82 3.95
CA TYR A 691 -23.19 -16.94 3.36
C TYR A 691 -22.60 -18.30 3.76
N GLU A 692 -21.27 -18.47 3.81
CA GLU A 692 -20.66 -19.69 4.34
C GLU A 692 -21.04 -19.93 5.80
N ARG A 693 -21.08 -18.89 6.64
CA ARG A 693 -21.50 -19.04 8.03
C ARG A 693 -22.98 -19.47 8.15
N ILE A 694 -23.86 -19.04 7.23
CA ILE A 694 -25.24 -19.57 7.14
C ILE A 694 -25.26 -21.04 6.72
N LYS A 695 -24.48 -21.44 5.68
CA LYS A 695 -24.37 -22.85 5.24
C LYS A 695 -23.89 -23.77 6.37
N GLN A 696 -22.97 -23.28 7.20
CA GLN A 696 -22.48 -23.94 8.43
C GLN A 696 -23.49 -23.88 9.62
N GLY A 697 -24.77 -23.66 9.37
CA GLY A 697 -25.83 -23.71 10.38
C GLY A 697 -25.81 -22.56 11.39
N ALA A 698 -25.58 -21.31 10.95
CA ALA A 698 -25.76 -20.16 11.82
C ALA A 698 -27.22 -20.06 12.32
N PRO A 699 -27.46 -19.79 13.62
CA PRO A 699 -28.79 -19.43 14.11
C PRO A 699 -29.32 -18.20 13.38
N PHE A 700 -30.64 -18.10 13.22
CA PHE A 700 -31.29 -16.92 12.69
C PHE A 700 -31.48 -15.88 13.79
N TYR A 701 -31.13 -14.64 13.49
CA TYR A 701 -31.41 -13.46 14.31
C TYR A 701 -31.79 -12.31 13.38
N ALA A 702 -32.89 -11.61 13.65
CA ALA A 702 -33.29 -10.42 12.94
C ALA A 702 -32.37 -9.23 13.33
N THR A 703 -32.10 -9.09 14.62
CA THR A 703 -31.27 -8.02 15.21
C THR A 703 -30.23 -8.59 16.17
N GLU A 704 -29.29 -7.74 16.61
CA GLU A 704 -28.33 -8.08 17.65
C GLU A 704 -29.00 -8.22 19.03
N ASP A 705 -30.11 -7.51 19.28
CA ASP A 705 -30.83 -7.59 20.55
C ASP A 705 -31.38 -8.99 20.84
N ASP A 706 -31.73 -9.74 19.80
CA ASP A 706 -32.27 -11.10 19.87
C ASP A 706 -31.35 -12.08 20.62
N TYR A 707 -30.02 -11.92 20.50
CA TYR A 707 -29.04 -12.73 21.23
C TYR A 707 -28.42 -11.99 22.43
N LEU A 708 -28.35 -10.66 22.40
CA LEU A 708 -27.86 -9.85 23.53
C LEU A 708 -28.81 -9.86 24.73
N ALA A 709 -30.10 -10.11 24.52
CA ALA A 709 -31.10 -10.26 25.57
C ALA A 709 -30.75 -11.34 26.62
N VAL A 710 -29.92 -12.33 26.25
CA VAL A 710 -29.52 -13.42 27.13
C VAL A 710 -28.36 -13.03 28.08
N VAL A 711 -27.28 -12.42 27.56
CA VAL A 711 -26.05 -12.12 28.36
C VAL A 711 -25.25 -10.88 27.90
N ASP A 712 -25.85 -9.68 27.77
CA ASP A 712 -25.04 -8.47 27.48
C ASP A 712 -24.26 -7.95 28.69
N SER A 713 -22.97 -8.30 28.73
CA SER A 713 -21.98 -7.87 29.73
C SER A 713 -21.68 -6.37 29.72
N ALA A 714 -21.77 -5.70 28.55
CA ALA A 714 -21.40 -4.29 28.39
C ALA A 714 -22.54 -3.36 28.81
N ARG A 715 -23.79 -3.67 28.40
CA ARG A 715 -24.98 -2.96 28.88
C ARG A 715 -25.20 -3.14 30.39
N PHE A 716 -24.79 -4.26 30.97
CA PHE A 716 -24.79 -4.44 32.44
C PHE A 716 -23.82 -3.48 33.15
N LEU A 717 -22.60 -3.31 32.61
CA LEU A 717 -21.61 -2.37 33.16
C LEU A 717 -22.10 -0.92 33.10
N LEU A 718 -22.69 -0.49 31.97
CA LEU A 718 -23.36 0.82 31.85
C LEU A 718 -24.42 1.03 32.95
N LYS A 719 -25.39 0.13 33.04
CA LYS A 719 -26.50 0.20 34.01
C LYS A 719 -26.03 0.23 35.47
N LYS A 720 -24.84 -0.30 35.79
CA LYS A 720 -24.23 -0.23 37.12
C LYS A 720 -23.69 1.18 37.45
N LEU A 721 -23.21 1.91 36.45
CA LEU A 721 -22.64 3.25 36.61
C LEU A 721 -23.71 4.33 36.72
N ASP A 722 -24.77 4.25 35.92
CA ASP A 722 -25.87 5.22 35.98
C ASP A 722 -26.58 5.16 37.33
N LYS A 723 -26.80 3.95 37.88
CA LYS A 723 -27.27 3.75 39.25
C LYS A 723 -26.33 4.34 40.31
N GLY A 724 -25.04 4.46 40.02
CA GLY A 724 -24.05 5.10 40.90
C GLY A 724 -24.09 6.63 40.91
N LYS A 725 -24.76 7.27 39.93
CA LYS A 725 -25.02 8.73 39.90
C LYS A 725 -26.39 9.10 40.46
N GLY A 726 -27.18 8.11 40.88
CA GLY A 726 -28.56 8.24 41.36
C GLY A 726 -28.71 8.87 42.75
N VAL A 727 -28.31 10.13 42.89
CA VAL A 727 -28.81 11.13 43.86
C VAL A 727 -29.08 10.58 45.28
N ASP A 728 -28.07 10.58 46.14
CA ASP A 728 -28.27 10.55 47.59
C ASP A 728 -28.86 11.90 48.05
N LYS A 729 -30.19 12.01 47.98
CA LYS A 729 -30.97 13.12 48.57
C LYS A 729 -31.22 12.87 50.06
N GLY A 730 -30.17 12.52 50.79
CA GLY A 730 -30.17 12.36 52.24
C GLY A 730 -30.67 13.62 52.94
N LYS A 731 -31.74 13.49 53.73
CA LYS A 731 -32.23 14.55 54.62
C LYS A 731 -31.08 15.00 55.53
N GLY A 732 -30.86 16.31 55.63
CA GLY A 732 -29.91 16.87 56.57
C GLY A 732 -30.26 16.48 58.01
N LYS A 733 -29.39 15.69 58.65
CA LYS A 733 -29.33 15.53 60.10
C LYS A 733 -27.94 15.95 60.55
N THR A 734 -27.85 17.15 61.08
CA THR A 734 -26.64 17.69 61.70
C THR A 734 -26.19 16.80 62.87
N VAL A 735 -24.92 16.43 62.87
CA VAL A 735 -24.21 15.78 63.98
C VAL A 735 -22.83 16.43 64.06
N ASP A 736 -22.35 16.70 65.28
CA ASP A 736 -21.15 17.50 65.53
C ASP A 736 -19.84 16.92 64.99
N LEU A 737 -18.93 17.84 64.65
CA LEU A 737 -17.54 17.53 64.32
C LEU A 737 -16.70 17.31 65.59
N GLY A 738 -16.83 16.13 66.20
CA GLY A 738 -15.88 15.63 67.19
C GLY A 738 -14.52 15.30 66.55
N ALA A 739 -13.43 15.65 67.22
CA ALA A 739 -12.08 15.60 66.63
C ALA A 739 -11.27 14.33 66.99
N GLY A 740 -10.41 13.91 66.06
CA GLY A 740 -9.20 13.11 66.32
C GLY A 740 -9.33 11.59 66.23
N GLY A 741 -8.30 10.93 65.67
CA GLY A 741 -8.19 9.47 65.66
C GLY A 741 -7.24 8.91 64.60
N ASN A 742 -5.94 8.76 64.92
CA ASN A 742 -5.01 7.98 64.09
C ASN A 742 -5.30 6.47 64.25
N GLY A 743 -5.42 5.73 63.14
CA GLY A 743 -5.65 4.28 63.17
C GLY A 743 -5.21 3.58 61.89
N SER A 744 -4.02 2.95 61.89
CA SER A 744 -3.50 2.20 60.75
C SER A 744 -3.87 0.71 60.82
N PRO A 745 -4.53 0.11 59.81
CA PRO A 745 -4.86 -1.31 59.80
C PRO A 745 -3.64 -2.17 59.44
N ARG A 746 -3.13 -2.90 60.43
CA ARG A 746 -2.02 -3.87 60.29
C ARG A 746 -2.50 -5.15 59.62
N VAL A 747 -2.16 -5.37 58.35
CA VAL A 747 -2.42 -6.62 57.64
C VAL A 747 -1.61 -7.76 58.26
N LYS A 748 -2.27 -8.89 58.58
CA LYS A 748 -1.60 -10.16 58.89
C LYS A 748 -1.35 -10.92 57.59
N ALA A 749 -0.17 -11.53 57.48
CA ALA A 749 0.12 -12.54 56.48
C ALA A 749 0.38 -13.87 57.18
N GLU A 750 -0.06 -14.97 56.58
CA GLU A 750 0.41 -16.33 56.85
C GLU A 750 0.63 -17.08 55.51
N PRO A 751 1.49 -18.11 55.48
CA PRO A 751 2.09 -18.58 54.23
C PRO A 751 1.33 -19.74 53.57
N VAL A 752 1.63 -19.96 52.28
CA VAL A 752 1.30 -21.20 51.58
C VAL A 752 2.58 -21.79 50.99
N GLU A 753 3.10 -22.85 51.63
CA GLU A 753 4.02 -23.79 51.00
C GLU A 753 3.28 -25.09 50.64
N ALA A 754 3.47 -25.59 49.42
CA ALA A 754 3.49 -27.02 49.11
C ALA A 754 4.06 -27.25 47.70
N ARG A 755 4.80 -28.34 47.52
CA ARG A 755 5.29 -28.82 46.22
C ARG A 755 4.76 -30.25 45.97
N VAL A 756 4.38 -30.51 44.72
CA VAL A 756 4.44 -31.82 44.03
C VAL A 756 3.68 -33.01 44.67
N GLY A 757 2.70 -33.53 43.94
CA GLY A 757 2.05 -34.83 44.15
C GLY A 757 1.48 -35.37 42.82
N VAL A 758 1.37 -36.69 42.64
CA VAL A 758 1.15 -37.33 41.34
C VAL A 758 0.12 -38.49 41.42
N LYS A 759 -0.55 -38.76 40.28
CA LYS A 759 -1.22 -40.02 39.83
C LYS A 759 -2.76 -40.21 40.04
N ALA A 760 -3.38 -40.56 38.90
CA ALA A 760 -4.41 -41.60 38.66
C ALA A 760 -5.92 -41.42 39.01
N GLU A 761 -6.72 -41.49 37.94
CA GLU A 761 -8.03 -42.14 37.68
C GLU A 761 -8.56 -43.29 38.59
N PRO A 762 -9.82 -43.79 38.41
CA PRO A 762 -11.06 -43.22 37.80
C PRO A 762 -12.35 -43.55 38.64
N VAL A 763 -13.52 -43.79 38.00
CA VAL A 763 -14.80 -44.39 38.54
C VAL A 763 -15.71 -43.40 39.33
N SER A 764 -17.06 -43.32 39.24
CA SER A 764 -18.14 -43.99 38.43
C SER A 764 -19.40 -43.10 38.26
N LEU A 765 -20.34 -43.54 37.41
CA LEU A 765 -21.75 -43.08 37.37
C LEU A 765 -22.63 -43.77 38.43
N PRO A 766 -23.81 -43.19 38.76
CA PRO A 766 -25.03 -44.02 38.79
C PRO A 766 -26.26 -43.40 38.08
N ARG A 767 -27.27 -44.24 37.80
CA ARG A 767 -28.48 -43.96 36.99
C ARG A 767 -29.74 -43.62 37.82
N GLY A 768 -30.54 -42.66 37.32
CA GLY A 768 -31.81 -42.99 36.65
C GLY A 768 -33.17 -42.80 37.34
N LYS A 769 -34.24 -43.08 36.56
CA LYS A 769 -35.70 -43.05 36.85
C LYS A 769 -36.34 -41.64 36.94
N LYS A 770 -37.63 -41.41 36.63
CA LYS A 770 -38.67 -42.06 35.79
C LYS A 770 -39.80 -41.02 35.52
N ARG A 771 -40.52 -41.08 34.38
CA ARG A 771 -41.79 -40.31 34.16
C ARG A 771 -42.97 -40.95 34.91
N PRO A 772 -44.07 -40.22 35.23
CA PRO A 772 -45.34 -40.49 34.51
C PRO A 772 -46.40 -39.35 34.38
N ARG A 773 -47.21 -39.45 33.31
CA ARG A 773 -48.66 -39.10 33.14
C ARG A 773 -49.17 -37.63 33.07
N ARG A 774 -50.40 -37.53 32.50
CA ARG A 774 -51.28 -36.37 32.18
C ARG A 774 -52.42 -36.27 33.25
N SER A 775 -53.44 -35.38 33.27
CA SER A 775 -54.18 -34.59 32.24
C SER A 775 -55.06 -33.45 32.82
N ALA A 776 -55.59 -32.55 31.96
CA ALA A 776 -56.91 -31.85 32.03
C ALA A 776 -57.15 -30.77 33.14
N ALA A 777 -58.03 -29.75 33.00
CA ALA A 777 -58.75 -29.11 31.85
C ALA A 777 -59.45 -27.76 32.28
N SER A 778 -60.26 -27.14 31.39
CA SER A 778 -61.08 -25.89 31.54
C SER A 778 -60.31 -24.53 31.50
N ALA A 779 -60.86 -23.34 31.20
CA ALA A 779 -61.99 -22.82 30.36
C ALA A 779 -61.82 -21.25 30.31
N VAL A 780 -62.66 -20.33 29.76
CA VAL A 780 -64.05 -20.30 29.21
C VAL A 780 -64.16 -19.32 28.00
N HIS A 781 -65.13 -19.61 27.13
CA HIS A 781 -65.84 -18.85 26.06
C HIS A 781 -66.16 -17.34 26.24
N SER A 782 -66.27 -16.57 25.14
CA SER A 782 -67.34 -15.55 24.87
C SER A 782 -67.24 -14.91 23.45
N TYR A 783 -68.34 -14.32 22.96
CA TYR A 783 -68.53 -13.70 21.62
C TYR A 783 -68.70 -12.17 21.72
N ALA A 784 -68.38 -11.43 20.64
CA ALA A 784 -69.13 -10.22 20.20
C ALA A 784 -68.80 -9.83 18.74
N VAL A 785 -69.85 -9.57 17.95
CA VAL A 785 -69.96 -9.02 16.58
C VAL A 785 -71.34 -8.30 16.61
N PRO A 786 -71.55 -7.06 16.11
CA PRO A 786 -71.64 -6.82 14.65
C PRO A 786 -71.47 -5.36 14.12
N ASP A 787 -71.81 -5.19 12.83
CA ASP A 787 -72.38 -4.04 12.08
C ASP A 787 -71.62 -2.72 11.86
N SER A 788 -71.28 -2.47 10.58
CA SER A 788 -71.74 -1.35 9.71
C SER A 788 -70.95 -1.44 8.38
N ASP A 789 -71.53 -1.64 7.20
CA ASP A 789 -72.38 -0.71 6.40
C ASP A 789 -71.69 0.64 6.10
N ASP A 790 -71.59 1.13 4.85
CA ASP A 790 -72.04 0.58 3.55
C ASP A 790 -71.35 1.32 2.35
N GLU A 791 -71.66 0.92 1.10
CA GLU A 791 -71.48 1.65 -0.19
C GLU A 791 -70.01 1.89 -0.68
N ALA A 792 -69.65 1.87 -1.99
CA ALA A 792 -70.40 1.66 -3.23
C ALA A 792 -69.50 1.11 -4.38
N ILE A 793 -70.06 0.21 -5.23
CA ILE A 793 -70.35 0.40 -6.68
C ILE A 793 -69.26 1.08 -7.56
N VAL A 794 -68.77 0.55 -8.69
CA VAL A 794 -69.00 -0.67 -9.54
C VAL A 794 -67.63 -1.32 -9.88
N THR A 795 -67.36 -2.32 -10.74
CA THR A 795 -67.95 -2.99 -11.96
C THR A 795 -67.22 -4.37 -12.06
N ALA A 796 -67.68 -5.53 -12.56
CA ALA A 796 -68.51 -5.93 -13.72
C ALA A 796 -67.85 -5.60 -15.09
N GLU A 797 -67.60 -6.50 -16.04
CA GLU A 797 -68.09 -7.87 -16.33
C GLU A 797 -66.88 -8.84 -16.58
N ASP A 798 -66.88 -10.12 -16.15
CA ASP A 798 -67.61 -11.33 -16.64
C ASP A 798 -67.00 -11.93 -17.95
N ARG A 799 -66.92 -13.26 -18.21
CA ARG A 799 -67.44 -14.48 -17.53
C ARG A 799 -66.70 -15.77 -18.02
N GLU A 800 -67.10 -16.93 -17.49
CA GLU A 800 -66.93 -18.34 -17.98
C GLU A 800 -65.58 -19.07 -17.76
N ASP A 801 -65.53 -20.36 -17.36
CA ASP A 801 -66.56 -21.14 -16.64
C ASP A 801 -66.01 -22.35 -15.83
N GLU A 802 -66.80 -22.68 -14.81
CA GLU A 802 -67.01 -23.92 -14.05
C GLU A 802 -66.51 -25.28 -14.62
N PHE A 803 -65.85 -26.13 -13.79
CA PHE A 803 -66.29 -27.51 -13.48
C PHE A 803 -65.44 -28.26 -12.41
N ALA A 804 -66.04 -29.31 -11.82
CA ALA A 804 -65.47 -30.38 -10.97
C ALA A 804 -65.45 -30.17 -9.43
N GLU A 805 -66.58 -30.48 -8.78
CA GLU A 805 -66.72 -30.63 -7.32
C GLU A 805 -66.86 -32.12 -6.88
N PHE A 806 -66.76 -32.36 -5.56
CA PHE A 806 -67.27 -33.52 -4.81
C PHE A 806 -66.71 -34.96 -5.05
N ARG A 807 -65.71 -35.32 -4.22
CA ARG A 807 -65.60 -36.56 -3.41
C ARG A 807 -64.41 -36.37 -2.45
N GLY A 808 -64.44 -36.61 -1.14
CA GLY A 808 -65.49 -37.10 -0.24
C GLY A 808 -64.94 -38.19 0.69
N GLY A 809 -64.58 -37.88 1.94
CA GLY A 809 -64.05 -38.91 2.86
C GLY A 809 -63.45 -38.44 4.20
N ALA A 810 -64.14 -38.80 5.28
CA ALA A 810 -63.70 -38.96 6.68
C ALA A 810 -62.22 -38.68 7.11
N GLY A 811 -62.05 -37.59 7.88
CA GLY A 811 -61.64 -37.65 9.29
C GLY A 811 -60.27 -38.24 9.69
N LYS A 812 -59.36 -37.36 10.12
CA LYS A 812 -58.38 -37.63 11.19
C LYS A 812 -57.78 -36.32 11.73
N GLU A 813 -58.05 -35.99 12.99
CA GLU A 813 -57.28 -34.97 13.72
C GLU A 813 -55.88 -35.50 14.04
N LYS A 814 -54.98 -35.52 13.04
CA LYS A 814 -53.54 -35.53 13.32
C LYS A 814 -53.22 -34.21 14.02
N GLY A 815 -53.00 -34.26 15.33
CA GLY A 815 -52.66 -33.07 16.12
C GLY A 815 -51.46 -32.34 15.51
N LYS A 816 -51.58 -31.03 15.31
CA LYS A 816 -50.51 -30.18 14.74
C LYS A 816 -49.25 -30.29 15.60
N GLY A 817 -48.30 -31.10 15.15
CA GLY A 817 -46.91 -30.98 15.59
C GLY A 817 -46.46 -29.57 15.23
N VAL A 818 -45.91 -28.84 16.21
CA VAL A 818 -45.26 -27.55 15.91
C VAL A 818 -44.01 -27.88 15.12
N GLU A 819 -44.09 -27.69 13.82
CA GLU A 819 -43.00 -27.96 12.89
C GLU A 819 -41.82 -27.05 13.26
N ILE A 820 -40.70 -27.65 13.65
CA ILE A 820 -39.54 -26.91 14.14
C ILE A 820 -38.82 -26.34 12.92
N VAL A 821 -39.26 -25.14 12.52
CA VAL A 821 -38.70 -24.35 11.41
C VAL A 821 -37.18 -24.30 11.57
N SER A 822 -36.46 -24.62 10.50
CA SER A 822 -35.01 -24.65 10.55
C SER A 822 -34.44 -23.23 10.56
N ALA A 823 -33.35 -22.96 11.29
CA ALA A 823 -32.68 -21.66 11.22
C ALA A 823 -32.28 -21.30 9.77
N LEU A 824 -31.91 -22.30 8.94
CA LEU A 824 -31.64 -22.12 7.51
C LEU A 824 -32.90 -21.74 6.72
N GLU A 825 -34.06 -22.28 7.08
CA GLU A 825 -35.36 -21.95 6.48
C GLU A 825 -35.79 -20.51 6.83
N GLU A 826 -35.54 -20.06 8.06
CA GLU A 826 -35.75 -18.67 8.46
C GLU A 826 -34.83 -17.70 7.71
N TRP A 827 -33.53 -18.05 7.57
CA TRP A 827 -32.59 -17.31 6.73
C TRP A 827 -33.06 -17.25 5.26
N VAL A 828 -33.48 -18.38 4.67
CA VAL A 828 -33.95 -18.44 3.28
C VAL A 828 -35.25 -17.63 3.06
N ARG A 829 -36.16 -17.62 4.04
CA ARG A 829 -37.36 -16.77 4.04
C ARG A 829 -36.99 -15.29 4.07
N ALA A 830 -36.24 -14.86 5.10
CA ALA A 830 -35.93 -13.45 5.32
C ALA A 830 -35.03 -12.84 4.24
N LEU A 831 -34.04 -13.59 3.75
CA LEU A 831 -33.22 -13.19 2.60
C LEU A 831 -34.02 -13.21 1.29
N GLY A 832 -35.05 -14.07 1.20
CA GLY A 832 -36.00 -14.08 0.09
C GLY A 832 -36.97 -12.91 0.07
N GLU A 833 -37.30 -12.34 1.22
CA GLU A 833 -38.05 -11.09 1.36
C GLU A 833 -37.16 -9.89 0.99
N LEU A 834 -35.96 -9.79 1.56
CA LEU A 834 -34.97 -8.75 1.21
C LEU A 834 -34.64 -8.75 -0.30
N LEU A 835 -34.56 -9.92 -0.94
CA LEU A 835 -34.35 -10.01 -2.39
C LEU A 835 -35.55 -9.46 -3.19
N LYS A 836 -36.79 -9.59 -2.70
CA LYS A 836 -37.97 -8.97 -3.32
C LYS A 836 -37.93 -7.44 -3.16
N GLU A 837 -37.53 -6.96 -1.99
CA GLU A 837 -37.38 -5.52 -1.69
C GLU A 837 -36.33 -4.86 -2.60
N GLU A 838 -35.13 -5.45 -2.72
CA GLU A 838 -34.08 -4.92 -3.60
C GLU A 838 -34.42 -5.06 -5.09
N GLN A 839 -35.13 -6.12 -5.50
CA GLN A 839 -35.69 -6.20 -6.85
C GLN A 839 -36.78 -5.16 -7.11
N ARG A 840 -37.54 -4.74 -6.09
CA ARG A 840 -38.52 -3.65 -6.19
C ARG A 840 -37.80 -2.31 -6.36
N LYS A 841 -36.85 -1.97 -5.47
CA LYS A 841 -36.02 -0.76 -5.55
C LYS A 841 -35.30 -0.63 -6.90
N TYR A 842 -34.72 -1.72 -7.41
CA TYR A 842 -34.08 -1.74 -8.73
C TYR A 842 -35.07 -1.44 -9.88
N ARG A 843 -36.28 -2.01 -9.84
CA ARG A 843 -37.34 -1.71 -10.83
C ARG A 843 -37.84 -0.27 -10.73
N GLU A 844 -37.95 0.27 -9.52
CA GLU A 844 -38.38 1.65 -9.26
C GLU A 844 -37.33 2.66 -9.70
N THR A 845 -36.06 2.44 -9.34
CA THR A 845 -34.91 3.23 -9.82
C THR A 845 -34.82 3.20 -11.34
N ARG A 846 -34.97 2.02 -11.96
CA ARG A 846 -35.00 1.88 -13.42
C ARG A 846 -36.15 2.67 -14.04
N LYS A 847 -37.38 2.53 -13.53
CA LYS A 847 -38.55 3.33 -13.99
C LYS A 847 -38.32 4.84 -13.84
N ARG A 848 -37.64 5.27 -12.77
CA ARG A 848 -37.34 6.69 -12.54
C ARG A 848 -36.37 7.22 -13.59
N VAL A 849 -35.27 6.50 -13.85
CA VAL A 849 -34.27 6.85 -14.86
C VAL A 849 -34.84 6.76 -16.30
N GLU A 850 -35.68 5.78 -16.59
CA GLU A 850 -36.40 5.67 -17.88
C GLU A 850 -37.40 6.84 -18.06
N LYS A 851 -37.99 7.37 -16.98
CA LYS A 851 -38.83 8.57 -17.00
C LYS A 851 -38.02 9.87 -17.12
N GLU A 852 -36.85 9.94 -16.48
CA GLU A 852 -35.95 11.11 -16.48
C GLU A 852 -35.31 11.35 -17.86
N LYS A 853 -34.99 10.29 -18.62
CA LYS A 853 -34.38 10.40 -19.96
C LYS A 853 -35.36 10.46 -21.15
N GLY A 854 -36.67 10.32 -20.90
CA GLY A 854 -37.71 10.45 -21.93
C GLY A 854 -37.95 9.20 -22.79
N GLU A 855 -39.09 9.19 -23.49
CA GLU A 855 -39.59 8.02 -24.22
C GLU A 855 -38.82 7.75 -25.53
N GLY A 856 -37.71 7.01 -25.41
CA GLY A 856 -36.99 6.46 -26.57
C GLY A 856 -35.63 5.87 -26.23
N GLU A 857 -34.91 6.43 -25.26
CA GLU A 857 -33.56 5.99 -24.91
C GLU A 857 -33.59 4.73 -24.01
N LYS A 858 -32.95 3.64 -24.44
CA LYS A 858 -32.91 2.37 -23.68
C LYS A 858 -31.85 2.40 -22.58
N VAL A 859 -32.12 3.10 -21.48
CA VAL A 859 -31.16 3.27 -20.39
C VAL A 859 -30.87 1.93 -19.69
N ARG A 860 -29.59 1.52 -19.67
CA ARG A 860 -29.12 0.36 -18.90
C ARG A 860 -28.79 0.75 -17.47
N VAL A 861 -29.74 0.60 -16.55
CA VAL A 861 -29.44 0.69 -15.10
C VAL A 861 -28.73 -0.59 -14.65
N ALA A 862 -27.54 -0.46 -14.08
CA ALA A 862 -26.80 -1.58 -13.51
C ALA A 862 -27.47 -2.10 -12.23
N LYS A 863 -27.37 -3.41 -11.97
CA LYS A 863 -27.72 -3.98 -10.66
C LYS A 863 -26.58 -3.67 -9.68
N SER A 864 -26.91 -3.29 -8.44
CA SER A 864 -25.95 -3.25 -7.33
C SER A 864 -25.30 -4.62 -7.11
N ASP A 865 -24.06 -4.67 -6.65
CA ASP A 865 -23.35 -5.93 -6.42
C ASP A 865 -23.99 -6.78 -5.34
N PHE A 866 -24.55 -6.16 -4.28
CA PHE A 866 -25.39 -6.85 -3.31
C PHE A 866 -26.53 -7.64 -3.97
N LEU A 867 -27.27 -7.01 -4.88
CA LEU A 867 -28.37 -7.67 -5.61
C LEU A 867 -27.88 -8.81 -6.52
N LYS A 868 -26.69 -8.69 -7.14
CA LYS A 868 -26.07 -9.78 -7.92
C LYS A 868 -25.76 -10.97 -6.99
N SER A 869 -25.03 -10.72 -5.91
CA SER A 869 -24.56 -11.73 -4.95
C SER A 869 -25.71 -12.39 -4.18
N LEU A 870 -26.67 -11.63 -3.66
CA LEU A 870 -27.86 -12.17 -2.99
C LEU A 870 -28.68 -13.06 -3.93
N THR A 871 -28.79 -12.69 -5.22
CA THR A 871 -29.47 -13.54 -6.22
C THR A 871 -28.75 -14.87 -6.46
N ALA A 872 -27.41 -14.88 -6.43
CA ALA A 872 -26.61 -16.11 -6.60
C ALA A 872 -26.62 -16.98 -5.33
N ASN A 873 -26.25 -16.41 -4.18
CA ASN A 873 -26.10 -17.13 -2.92
C ASN A 873 -27.44 -17.66 -2.38
N LEU A 874 -28.56 -16.94 -2.54
CA LEU A 874 -29.87 -17.43 -2.11
C LEU A 874 -30.34 -18.66 -2.91
N ARG A 875 -29.86 -18.87 -4.15
CA ARG A 875 -30.11 -20.12 -4.89
C ARG A 875 -29.40 -21.29 -4.20
N SER A 876 -28.12 -21.13 -3.88
CA SER A 876 -27.32 -22.13 -3.16
C SER A 876 -27.94 -22.47 -1.79
N LEU A 877 -28.38 -21.47 -1.02
CA LEU A 877 -29.05 -21.70 0.28
C LEU A 877 -30.39 -22.46 0.15
N ARG A 878 -31.15 -22.27 -0.94
CA ARG A 878 -32.41 -23.00 -1.18
C ARG A 878 -32.19 -24.47 -1.53
N VAL A 879 -31.14 -24.79 -2.30
CA VAL A 879 -30.74 -26.18 -2.57
C VAL A 879 -30.36 -26.85 -1.25
N LEU A 880 -29.47 -26.23 -0.46
CA LEU A 880 -29.04 -26.75 0.84
C LEU A 880 -30.20 -26.92 1.83
N GLU A 881 -31.18 -26.01 1.85
CA GLU A 881 -32.37 -26.15 2.69
C GLU A 881 -33.23 -27.35 2.24
N THR A 882 -33.43 -27.51 0.93
CA THR A 882 -34.18 -28.63 0.36
C THR A 882 -33.50 -29.97 0.67
N GLU A 883 -32.18 -30.06 0.54
CA GLU A 883 -31.37 -31.23 0.93
C GLU A 883 -31.52 -31.56 2.42
N GLN A 884 -31.39 -30.55 3.30
CA GLN A 884 -31.61 -30.75 4.75
C GLN A 884 -33.06 -31.17 5.07
N ARG A 885 -34.05 -30.65 4.33
CA ARG A 885 -35.46 -31.01 4.48
C ARG A 885 -35.71 -32.46 4.06
N MET A 886 -35.13 -32.91 2.94
CA MET A 886 -35.16 -34.31 2.51
C MET A 886 -34.48 -35.22 3.54
N PHE A 887 -33.28 -34.85 4.02
CA PHE A 887 -32.55 -35.64 5.03
C PHE A 887 -33.32 -35.78 6.35
N ARG A 888 -33.96 -34.70 6.83
CA ARG A 888 -34.86 -34.74 8.01
C ARG A 888 -36.05 -35.69 7.78
N ARG A 889 -36.65 -35.70 6.58
CA ARG A 889 -37.78 -36.57 6.24
C ARG A 889 -37.37 -38.04 6.16
N ALA A 890 -36.28 -38.35 5.46
CA ALA A 890 -35.72 -39.70 5.40
C ALA A 890 -35.35 -40.25 6.80
N GLY A 891 -34.77 -39.40 7.66
CA GLY A 891 -34.42 -39.77 9.03
C GLY A 891 -35.61 -40.02 9.98
N SER A 892 -36.83 -39.64 9.59
CA SER A 892 -38.03 -39.80 10.42
C SER A 892 -38.71 -41.17 10.30
N GLY A 893 -38.32 -41.99 9.32
CA GLY A 893 -38.81 -43.36 9.16
C GLY A 893 -40.26 -43.49 8.64
N GLU A 894 -40.90 -42.40 8.21
CA GLU A 894 -42.01 -42.51 7.26
C GLU A 894 -41.45 -43.05 5.94
N ALA A 895 -41.93 -44.22 5.51
CA ALA A 895 -41.54 -44.81 4.24
C ALA A 895 -41.89 -43.85 3.10
N VAL A 896 -40.92 -43.59 2.23
CA VAL A 896 -41.15 -42.91 0.96
C VAL A 896 -41.64 -43.99 -0.01
N ASP A 897 -42.91 -43.93 -0.41
CA ASP A 897 -43.39 -44.69 -1.56
C ASP A 897 -42.64 -44.19 -2.80
N SER A 898 -41.63 -44.95 -3.24
CA SER A 898 -40.74 -44.63 -4.34
C SER A 898 -41.32 -45.13 -5.66
N ASP A 899 -42.41 -44.49 -6.10
CA ASP A 899 -43.19 -44.87 -7.29
C ASP A 899 -43.34 -43.67 -8.26
N ALA A 900 -42.23 -42.93 -8.42
CA ALA A 900 -42.12 -41.72 -9.24
C ALA A 900 -40.67 -41.51 -9.73
N GLU A 901 -40.18 -42.45 -10.55
CA GLU A 901 -39.02 -42.23 -11.41
C GLU A 901 -39.43 -41.52 -12.72
N ASP A 902 -38.45 -40.99 -13.45
CA ASP A 902 -38.56 -40.33 -14.76
C ASP A 902 -39.56 -39.16 -14.90
N ASP A 903 -39.10 -37.96 -14.53
CA ASP A 903 -39.44 -36.74 -15.27
C ASP A 903 -38.13 -35.94 -15.51
N GLU A 904 -37.55 -36.11 -16.71
CA GLU A 904 -36.23 -35.60 -17.10
C GLU A 904 -36.21 -34.06 -17.11
N TYR A 905 -35.24 -33.43 -16.44
CA TYR A 905 -35.22 -31.98 -16.21
C TYR A 905 -34.72 -31.18 -17.43
N VAL A 906 -35.46 -31.24 -18.54
CA VAL A 906 -35.12 -30.60 -19.81
C VAL A 906 -35.03 -29.08 -19.66
N LEU A 907 -33.80 -28.55 -19.81
CA LEU A 907 -33.52 -27.12 -19.87
C LEU A 907 -34.38 -26.42 -20.95
N GLN A 908 -35.25 -25.51 -20.50
CA GLN A 908 -36.17 -24.78 -21.38
C GLN A 908 -35.43 -24.02 -22.49
N LYS A 909 -35.58 -24.49 -23.73
CA LYS A 909 -35.14 -23.74 -24.92
C LYS A 909 -35.99 -22.47 -25.07
N ALA A 910 -35.33 -21.33 -25.25
CA ALA A 910 -35.99 -20.02 -25.32
C ALA A 910 -37.03 -19.93 -26.46
N PRO A 911 -38.15 -19.19 -26.28
CA PRO A 911 -39.21 -19.10 -27.26
C PRO A 911 -38.74 -18.40 -28.55
N ARG A 912 -38.87 -19.12 -29.67
CA ARG A 912 -38.45 -18.68 -31.01
C ARG A 912 -39.21 -17.44 -31.45
N ALA A 913 -38.53 -16.31 -31.60
CA ALA A 913 -39.17 -15.02 -31.89
C ALA A 913 -39.96 -15.03 -33.22
N LYS A 914 -41.21 -14.56 -33.19
CA LYS A 914 -42.04 -14.41 -34.39
C LYS A 914 -41.47 -13.29 -35.28
N LYS A 915 -41.20 -13.60 -36.56
CA LYS A 915 -40.86 -12.58 -37.58
C LYS A 915 -41.93 -11.49 -37.61
N ARG A 916 -41.52 -10.22 -37.48
CA ARG A 916 -42.40 -9.09 -37.86
C ARG A 916 -42.58 -9.10 -39.38
N ARG A 917 -43.83 -8.94 -39.80
CA ARG A 917 -44.25 -8.78 -41.19
C ARG A 917 -43.98 -7.34 -41.63
N THR A 918 -43.28 -7.14 -42.74
CA THR A 918 -43.13 -5.84 -43.38
C THR A 918 -44.39 -5.49 -44.17
N THR A 919 -44.73 -4.20 -44.20
CA THR A 919 -45.80 -3.62 -45.02
C THR A 919 -45.40 -2.20 -45.40
N ALA A 920 -45.32 -1.95 -46.72
CA ALA A 920 -45.14 -0.66 -47.39
C ALA A 920 -44.23 0.35 -46.66
#